data_AF-A0A421F1W0-F1
#
_entry.id   AF-A0A421F1W0-F1
#
_cell.length_a   1.000
_cell.length_b   1.000
_cell.length_c   1.000
_cell.angle_alpha   90.00
_cell.angle_beta   90.00
_cell.angle_gamma   90.00
#
_symmetry.space_group_name_H-M   'P 1'
#
loop_
_entity.id
_entity.type
_entity.pdbx_description
1 polymer ?
#
loop_
_entity_poly.entity_id
_entity_poly.type
_entity_poly.pdbx_seq_one_letter_code
_entity_poly.pdbx_strand_id
1 'polypeptide(L)'
;MTEEAWQVLKFQPWSSAPDVSFWQTLTSLKLDKFQLDDQAQTLTGYFTPGRSENVPARFTIDGSAFPMSLRAGDDVGATDRSRYEWKAPGVLFNTNTLEAFKTLDKTKLLRDAGEDILDLVLADGEGANAPIDHLNRFVLITFADLKKHSFLYWFGFPALSPSTSFQYRAPPASVSSVLSLTEQVDTLRGLLKLRQLSSGSAVTGSNFPPFFVVERLSDGSEARVRVVDVIAWRASEHNSAHDVVETLFGFVDPCPLKTNPGWPLRNFLALLTATEKVDLARPLKVISFREHVHQFTEVPDDFEWKSSVVFEIKSDQEFMARDRSRQDVRVIGWEANVRGKMGPRMMELGGILDPIRLAETSVDLNLKLMRWRQLPSLDLELLAQTKCLLLGAGTLGCYTARSLLAWGFRNITFVDNSTVSHSNPVRQPLFEFNDVGKSKGECAANTLKRIFPLVNSHAVNLTIPMAGHALSSPQLLEEAQKGLETLEQLIESHDVIFLGTDSRESRWLPTVIAASKRKLLLNAALGFDSYLVMRHGVHPANEEGDVSRASLGCYFCNDIVSPRDSLKDRTLDQMCTVTRPGLAPIAAATAVELLVAVLHSPQGKYVGVEKPSDGSVPMGYIPHQLRGFLNAFQNMVITGEAFDKCIACSSKVLDAYAANGLELLEKACNSTAYLEELTGLNQLTAEADSLVFDLEDSDEDSDMI
;
A
#
# COMPACT_ATOMS: atom_id res chain seq x y z
N MET A 1 51.49 6.57 32.42
CA MET A 1 50.71 7.73 32.89
C MET A 1 50.73 8.77 31.79
N THR A 2 49.76 8.71 30.89
CA THR A 2 49.53 9.73 29.87
C THR A 2 48.78 10.88 30.53
N GLU A 3 49.28 12.10 30.42
CA GLU A 3 48.69 13.31 31.01
C GLU A 3 47.22 13.46 30.60
N GLU A 4 46.33 13.59 31.59
CA GLU A 4 44.90 13.93 31.41
C GLU A 4 44.78 15.35 30.86
N ALA A 5 44.64 15.50 29.55
CA ALA A 5 44.52 16.80 28.89
C ALA A 5 43.06 17.29 28.86
N TRP A 6 42.86 18.59 29.12
CA TRP A 6 41.59 19.28 28.88
C TRP A 6 41.31 19.36 27.37
N GLN A 7 40.13 18.92 26.95
CA GLN A 7 39.71 18.92 25.54
C GLN A 7 38.40 19.68 25.35
N VAL A 8 38.16 20.19 24.14
CA VAL A 8 36.88 20.84 23.81
C VAL A 8 35.74 19.82 23.88
N LEU A 9 34.70 20.14 24.65
CA LEU A 9 33.53 19.29 24.82
C LEU A 9 32.66 19.28 23.55
N LYS A 10 32.51 18.10 22.94
CA LYS A 10 31.67 17.87 21.77
C LYS A 10 30.41 17.10 22.15
N PHE A 11 29.28 17.47 21.57
CA PHE A 11 27.95 16.94 21.93
C PHE A 11 27.37 16.10 20.79
N GLN A 12 26.70 15.00 21.11
CA GLN A 12 25.92 14.24 20.13
C GLN A 12 24.59 14.96 19.85
N PRO A 13 24.28 15.32 18.59
CA PRO A 13 22.99 15.91 18.24
C PRO A 13 21.83 14.91 18.40
N TRP A 14 20.62 15.46 18.61
CA TRP A 14 19.38 14.70 18.51
C TRP A 14 19.18 14.14 17.09
N SER A 15 18.56 12.96 17.02
CA SER A 15 18.05 12.36 15.80
C SER A 15 16.53 12.21 15.91
N SER A 16 15.78 12.97 15.12
CA SER A 16 14.33 12.90 15.09
C SER A 16 13.83 11.57 14.49
N ALA A 17 12.75 11.06 15.06
CA ALA A 17 12.06 9.85 14.62
C ALA A 17 10.53 10.04 14.79
N PRO A 18 9.88 10.80 13.90
CA PRO A 18 8.43 10.98 13.91
C PRO A 18 7.71 9.69 13.49
N ASP A 19 6.73 9.25 14.28
CA ASP A 19 5.91 8.07 14.03
C ASP A 19 4.82 8.33 12.96
N VAL A 20 4.30 7.28 12.34
CA VAL A 20 3.22 7.37 11.34
C VAL A 20 1.95 8.00 11.93
N SER A 21 1.64 7.71 13.20
CA SER A 21 0.46 8.25 13.90
C SER A 21 0.51 9.78 14.07
N PHE A 22 1.70 10.38 14.14
CA PHE A 22 1.86 11.84 14.16
C PHE A 22 1.34 12.44 12.85
N TRP A 23 1.75 11.88 11.71
CA TRP A 23 1.35 12.34 10.39
C TRP A 23 -0.14 12.15 10.12
N GLN A 24 -0.71 11.02 10.54
CA GLN A 24 -2.16 10.78 10.47
C GLN A 24 -2.95 11.82 11.25
N THR A 25 -2.51 12.10 12.49
CA THR A 25 -3.15 13.10 13.36
C THR A 25 -3.00 14.49 12.76
N LEU A 26 -1.82 14.85 12.25
CA LEU A 26 -1.60 16.12 11.56
C LEU A 26 -2.49 16.28 10.31
N THR A 27 -2.69 15.21 9.52
CA THR A 27 -3.58 15.23 8.36
C THR A 27 -5.03 15.47 8.76
N SER A 28 -5.56 14.73 9.75
CA SER A 28 -6.93 14.96 10.24
C SER A 28 -7.08 16.37 10.81
N LEU A 29 -6.17 16.81 11.69
CA LEU A 29 -6.22 18.17 12.23
C LEU A 29 -6.14 19.24 11.13
N LYS A 30 -5.32 19.05 10.10
CA LYS A 30 -5.21 19.98 8.97
C LYS A 30 -6.50 20.05 8.15
N LEU A 31 -7.19 18.93 7.93
CA LEU A 31 -8.44 18.89 7.18
C LEU A 31 -9.62 19.43 8.00
N ASP A 32 -9.71 19.02 9.26
CA ASP A 32 -10.91 19.15 10.06
C ASP A 32 -10.89 20.42 10.95
N LYS A 33 -9.70 20.85 11.42
CA LYS A 33 -9.55 21.94 12.40
C LYS A 33 -8.75 23.13 11.88
N PHE A 34 -7.49 22.93 11.48
CA PHE A 34 -6.59 24.01 11.09
C PHE A 34 -6.97 24.61 9.73
N GLN A 35 -7.37 23.79 8.76
CA GLN A 35 -7.76 24.22 7.42
C GLN A 35 -6.69 25.11 6.76
N LEU A 36 -6.95 26.41 6.63
CA LEU A 36 -6.02 27.42 6.08
C LEU A 36 -5.21 28.15 7.15
N ASP A 37 -5.48 27.91 8.44
CA ASP A 37 -4.74 28.50 9.55
C ASP A 37 -3.31 27.94 9.59
N ASP A 38 -2.34 28.84 9.54
CA ASP A 38 -0.90 28.55 9.63
C ASP A 38 -0.31 28.98 10.98
N GLN A 39 -1.16 29.29 11.97
CA GLN A 39 -0.73 29.59 13.33
C GLN A 39 0.04 28.42 13.96
N ALA A 40 1.04 28.81 14.74
CA ALA A 40 1.92 27.90 15.44
C ALA A 40 1.14 27.04 16.45
N GLN A 41 1.38 25.74 16.44
CA GLN A 41 0.71 24.78 17.32
C GLN A 41 1.68 24.25 18.37
N THR A 42 1.24 24.17 19.63
CA THR A 42 2.06 23.56 20.69
C THR A 42 2.16 22.05 20.50
N LEU A 43 3.36 21.51 20.68
CA LEU A 43 3.64 20.07 20.67
C LEU A 43 4.37 19.63 21.93
N THR A 44 4.23 18.35 22.26
CA THR A 44 5.08 17.64 23.22
C THR A 44 5.87 16.57 22.49
N GLY A 45 7.19 16.64 22.58
CA GLY A 45 8.10 15.61 22.11
C GLY A 45 8.60 14.74 23.26
N TYR A 46 9.17 13.60 22.90
CA TYR A 46 9.56 12.59 23.87
C TYR A 46 10.97 12.08 23.59
N PHE A 47 11.68 11.73 24.65
CA PHE A 47 12.99 11.09 24.55
C PHE A 47 13.24 10.13 25.71
N THR A 48 14.26 9.28 25.53
CA THR A 48 14.70 8.31 26.52
C THR A 48 16.22 8.35 26.67
N PRO A 49 16.78 7.85 27.78
CA PRO A 49 18.22 7.70 27.93
C PRO A 49 18.80 6.79 26.84
N GLY A 50 20.06 7.02 26.47
CA GLY A 50 20.76 6.20 25.49
C GLY A 50 20.75 4.71 25.87
N ARG A 51 20.45 3.82 24.91
CA ARG A 51 20.42 2.36 25.15
C ARG A 51 21.69 1.64 24.73
N SER A 52 22.24 2.00 23.58
CA SER A 52 23.37 1.31 22.96
C SER A 52 24.08 2.27 22.01
N GLU A 53 25.40 2.18 21.93
CA GLU A 53 26.24 3.04 21.08
C GLU A 53 25.85 2.99 19.59
N ASN A 54 25.20 1.90 19.16
CA ASN A 54 24.71 1.71 17.78
C ASN A 54 23.37 2.40 17.50
N VAL A 55 22.70 2.94 18.52
CA VAL A 55 21.41 3.62 18.40
C VAL A 55 21.65 5.12 18.63
N PRO A 56 21.24 6.02 17.71
CA PRO A 56 21.42 7.45 17.93
C PRO A 56 20.55 7.95 19.09
N ALA A 57 20.87 9.12 19.63
CA ALA A 57 20.02 9.85 20.58
C ALA A 57 18.67 10.20 19.94
N ARG A 58 17.66 9.33 20.10
CA ARG A 58 16.37 9.45 19.42
C ARG A 58 15.46 10.46 20.12
N PHE A 59 14.84 11.31 19.31
CA PHE A 59 13.76 12.22 19.71
C PHE A 59 12.49 11.81 18.96
N THR A 60 11.46 11.39 19.67
CA THR A 60 10.24 10.83 19.09
C THR A 60 9.06 11.79 19.23
N ILE A 61 8.19 11.79 18.21
CA ILE A 61 6.87 12.39 18.25
C ILE A 61 5.89 11.40 17.62
N ASP A 62 4.68 11.31 18.16
CA ASP A 62 3.62 10.45 17.64
C ASP A 62 2.27 11.18 17.72
N GLY A 63 1.16 10.48 17.46
CA GLY A 63 -0.17 11.03 17.56
C GLY A 63 -0.44 11.71 18.90
N SER A 64 0.24 11.27 19.98
CA SER A 64 0.17 11.78 21.35
C SER A 64 0.89 13.13 21.59
N ALA A 65 1.60 13.68 20.58
CA ALA A 65 2.33 14.95 20.68
C ALA A 65 1.44 16.21 20.71
N PHE A 66 0.28 16.21 20.07
CA PHE A 66 -0.71 17.29 20.10
C PHE A 66 -1.42 17.44 21.47
N PRO A 67 -2.02 18.61 21.79
CA PRO A 67 -2.87 18.77 22.96
C PRO A 67 -4.11 17.85 22.95
N MET A 68 -4.53 17.34 24.11
CA MET A 68 -5.73 16.52 24.25
C MET A 68 -7.00 17.23 23.74
N SER A 69 -7.12 18.54 23.94
CA SER A 69 -8.26 19.35 23.44
C SER A 69 -8.42 19.31 21.92
N LEU A 70 -7.35 18.98 21.20
CA LEU A 70 -7.37 18.89 19.75
C LEU A 70 -7.67 17.47 19.25
N ARG A 71 -7.61 16.44 20.08
CA ARG A 71 -7.94 15.05 19.68
C ARG A 71 -9.42 14.74 19.90
N ALA A 72 -9.99 13.93 19.01
CA ALA A 72 -11.31 13.32 19.20
C ALA A 72 -11.10 11.84 19.59
N GLY A 73 -11.31 11.49 20.86
CA GLY A 73 -11.24 10.12 21.37
C GLY A 73 -10.83 10.04 22.85
N ASP A 74 -11.42 9.09 23.59
CA ASP A 74 -11.02 8.73 24.95
C ASP A 74 -9.63 8.07 24.94
N ASP A 75 -8.63 8.75 25.50
CA ASP A 75 -7.25 8.26 25.52
C ASP A 75 -7.04 7.29 26.71
N VAL A 76 -7.18 5.99 26.46
CA VAL A 76 -6.91 4.91 27.43
C VAL A 76 -5.40 4.57 27.50
N GLY A 77 -4.50 5.32 26.85
CA GLY A 77 -3.09 4.91 26.64
C GLY A 77 -1.97 5.69 27.36
N ALA A 78 -2.24 6.86 27.96
CA ALA A 78 -1.16 7.78 28.37
C ALA A 78 -0.46 7.45 29.72
N THR A 79 -0.93 6.46 30.46
CA THR A 79 -0.54 6.26 31.88
C THR A 79 0.79 5.53 32.07
N ASP A 80 1.19 4.65 31.15
CA ASP A 80 2.45 3.90 31.30
C ASP A 80 3.65 4.64 30.70
N ARG A 81 3.46 5.35 29.58
CA ARG A 81 4.51 6.09 28.85
C ARG A 81 5.31 7.06 29.73
N SER A 82 4.64 7.75 30.65
CA SER A 82 5.26 8.72 31.57
C SER A 82 6.31 8.12 32.51
N ARG A 83 6.39 6.78 32.64
CA ARG A 83 7.46 6.10 33.40
C ARG A 83 8.73 5.87 32.60
N TYR A 84 8.64 5.83 31.27
CA TYR A 84 9.74 5.45 30.38
C TYR A 84 10.38 6.65 29.68
N GLU A 85 9.62 7.71 29.44
CA GLU A 85 10.02 8.82 28.58
C GLU A 85 9.98 10.17 29.31
N TRP A 86 10.85 11.08 28.85
CA TRP A 86 10.88 12.47 29.27
C TRP A 86 10.24 13.34 28.21
N LYS A 87 9.49 14.34 28.67
CA LYS A 87 8.80 15.31 27.82
C LYS A 87 9.74 16.45 27.47
N ALA A 88 9.58 16.95 26.25
CA ALA A 88 10.24 18.15 25.75
C ALA A 88 9.16 19.03 25.09
N PRO A 89 8.94 20.27 25.55
CA PRO A 89 7.97 21.16 24.94
C PRO A 89 8.45 21.60 23.55
N GLY A 90 7.53 21.85 22.63
CA GLY A 90 7.89 22.36 21.32
C GLY A 90 6.77 23.03 20.58
N VAL A 91 7.09 23.52 19.39
CA VAL A 91 6.17 24.27 18.54
C VAL A 91 6.23 23.77 17.10
N LEU A 92 5.07 23.62 16.48
CA LEU A 92 4.88 23.22 15.09
C LEU A 92 4.44 24.41 14.25
N PHE A 93 5.18 24.66 13.17
CA PHE A 93 4.80 25.58 12.10
C PHE A 93 4.48 24.77 10.84
N ASN A 94 3.20 24.61 10.54
CA ASN A 94 2.76 23.88 9.37
C ASN A 94 2.32 24.85 8.27
N THR A 95 3.05 24.85 7.16
CA THR A 95 2.76 25.72 6.02
C THR A 95 1.75 25.07 5.06
N ASN A 96 0.96 25.91 4.39
CA ASN A 96 -0.05 25.46 3.41
C ASN A 96 0.53 25.24 2.01
N THR A 97 1.59 25.97 1.65
CA THR A 97 2.25 25.85 0.34
C THR A 97 3.73 25.51 0.51
N LEU A 98 4.28 24.83 -0.50
CA LEU A 98 5.71 24.49 -0.53
C LEU A 98 6.59 25.73 -0.63
N GLU A 99 6.11 26.77 -1.31
CA GLU A 99 6.76 28.06 -1.45
C GLU A 99 6.90 28.73 -0.08
N ALA A 100 5.83 28.76 0.73
CA ALA A 100 5.86 29.30 2.08
C ALA A 100 6.86 28.54 2.97
N PHE A 101 6.93 27.21 2.86
CA PHE A 101 7.95 26.42 3.57
C PHE A 101 9.38 26.84 3.20
N LYS A 102 9.64 27.08 1.90
CA LYS A 102 10.96 27.47 1.40
C LYS A 102 11.35 28.86 1.88
N THR A 103 10.44 29.84 1.81
CA THR A 103 10.68 31.24 2.17
C THR A 103 10.62 31.52 3.67
N LEU A 104 10.09 30.59 4.48
CA LEU A 104 10.03 30.69 5.94
C LEU A 104 11.42 31.04 6.52
N ASP A 105 11.47 32.05 7.40
CA ASP A 105 12.70 32.48 8.08
C ASP A 105 13.07 31.51 9.20
N LYS A 106 13.77 30.45 8.81
CA LYS A 106 14.22 29.36 9.69
C LYS A 106 15.23 29.84 10.73
N THR A 107 15.94 30.93 10.46
CA THR A 107 16.92 31.49 11.41
C THR A 107 16.19 32.21 12.54
N LYS A 108 15.18 33.01 12.19
CA LYS A 108 14.32 33.68 13.16
C LYS A 108 13.58 32.68 14.04
N LEU A 109 12.92 31.66 13.46
CA LEU A 109 12.17 30.66 14.23
C LEU A 109 13.04 29.93 15.27
N LEU A 110 14.26 29.56 14.89
CA LEU A 110 15.19 28.92 15.82
C LEU A 110 15.68 29.90 16.90
N ARG A 111 15.89 31.17 16.53
CA ARG A 111 16.29 32.24 17.47
C ARG A 111 15.18 32.51 18.49
N ASP A 112 13.94 32.69 18.04
CA ASP A 112 12.79 32.97 18.91
C ASP A 112 12.63 31.84 19.96
N ALA A 113 12.71 30.58 19.52
CA ALA A 113 12.69 29.45 20.45
C ALA A 113 13.91 29.36 21.38
N GLY A 114 15.06 29.92 20.97
CA GLY A 114 16.25 30.05 21.82
C GLY A 114 16.16 31.20 22.81
N GLU A 115 15.48 32.31 22.49
CA GLU A 115 15.21 33.40 23.44
C GLU A 115 14.37 32.90 24.62
N ASP A 116 13.38 32.04 24.37
CA ASP A 116 12.60 31.40 25.44
C ASP A 116 13.48 30.56 26.39
N ILE A 117 14.52 29.90 25.87
CA ILE A 117 15.51 29.17 26.68
C ILE A 117 16.40 30.15 27.43
N LEU A 118 16.83 31.23 26.77
CA LEU A 118 17.67 32.25 27.37
C LEU A 118 16.95 32.97 28.52
N ASP A 119 15.65 33.20 28.41
CA ASP A 119 14.83 33.76 29.49
C ASP A 119 14.85 32.86 30.74
N LEU A 120 14.74 31.54 30.56
CA LEU A 120 14.87 30.60 31.68
C LEU A 120 16.30 30.60 32.27
N VAL A 121 17.32 30.73 31.42
CA VAL A 121 18.73 30.79 31.83
C VAL A 121 19.02 32.03 32.67
N LEU A 122 18.47 33.18 32.29
CA LEU A 122 18.73 34.47 32.92
C LEU A 122 17.75 34.84 34.05
N ALA A 123 16.63 34.13 34.19
CA ALA A 123 15.69 34.39 35.28
C ALA A 123 16.33 34.10 36.64
N ASP A 124 16.23 35.04 37.57
CA ASP A 124 16.59 34.84 38.99
C ASP A 124 15.53 33.99 39.70
N GLY A 125 15.95 33.15 40.65
CA GLY A 125 15.26 31.93 41.10
C GLY A 125 13.76 31.97 41.44
N GLU A 126 13.15 33.11 41.70
CA GLU A 126 11.71 33.27 41.96
C GLU A 126 10.89 33.82 40.76
N GLY A 127 11.55 34.33 39.70
CA GLY A 127 10.90 34.95 38.54
C GLY A 127 10.72 34.03 37.31
N ALA A 128 11.19 32.78 37.38
CA ALA A 128 11.10 31.83 36.27
C ALA A 128 9.71 31.18 36.20
N ASN A 129 8.82 31.70 35.36
CA ASN A 129 7.49 31.12 35.13
C ASN A 129 7.51 29.80 34.32
N ALA A 130 8.63 29.46 33.67
CA ALA A 130 8.75 28.30 32.79
C ALA A 130 9.37 27.08 33.50
N PRO A 131 8.85 25.86 33.31
CA PRO A 131 9.43 24.64 33.88
C PRO A 131 10.80 24.29 33.24
N ILE A 132 11.64 23.57 34.00
CA ILE A 132 13.03 23.27 33.63
C ILE A 132 13.17 22.42 32.35
N ASP A 133 12.10 21.71 31.96
CA ASP A 133 12.01 20.95 30.71
C ASP A 133 12.11 21.83 29.46
N HIS A 134 11.86 23.13 29.56
CA HIS A 134 12.03 24.10 28.48
C HIS A 134 13.48 24.21 27.99
N LEU A 135 14.48 23.79 28.78
CA LEU A 135 15.85 23.67 28.29
C LEU A 135 15.98 22.68 27.12
N ASN A 136 15.06 21.73 26.98
CA ASN A 136 15.00 20.76 25.88
C ASN A 136 13.99 21.14 24.80
N ARG A 137 13.60 22.42 24.71
CA ARG A 137 12.60 22.88 23.75
C ARG A 137 12.99 22.53 22.31
N PHE A 138 12.00 22.28 21.45
CA PHE A 138 12.22 22.03 20.01
C PHE A 138 11.26 22.83 19.13
N VAL A 139 11.64 22.95 17.85
CA VAL A 139 10.85 23.57 16.78
C VAL A 139 10.70 22.54 15.66
N LEU A 140 9.48 22.41 15.13
CA LEU A 140 9.21 21.57 13.98
C LEU A 140 8.54 22.43 12.90
N ILE A 141 9.13 22.47 11.71
CA ILE A 141 8.50 23.07 10.53
C ILE A 141 8.03 21.97 9.59
N THR A 142 6.82 22.09 9.04
CA THR A 142 6.26 21.08 8.12
C THR A 142 5.57 21.70 6.91
N PHE A 143 5.53 20.93 5.83
CA PHE A 143 4.64 21.08 4.70
C PHE A 143 4.06 19.70 4.36
N ALA A 144 2.73 19.59 4.36
CA ALA A 144 2.01 18.36 4.09
C ALA A 144 1.29 18.44 2.73
N ASP A 145 1.72 17.64 1.76
CA ASP A 145 0.99 17.40 0.50
C ASP A 145 0.03 16.23 0.71
N LEU A 146 -1.21 16.57 1.07
CA LEU A 146 -2.25 15.60 1.39
C LEU A 146 -2.75 14.82 0.16
N LYS A 147 -2.48 15.28 -1.07
CA LYS A 147 -2.85 14.55 -2.29
C LYS A 147 -1.90 13.39 -2.56
N LYS A 148 -0.62 13.58 -2.24
CA LYS A 148 0.41 12.55 -2.40
C LYS A 148 0.72 11.78 -1.12
N HIS A 149 0.14 12.21 0.02
CA HIS A 149 0.51 11.76 1.35
C HIS A 149 2.03 11.86 1.62
N SER A 150 2.61 12.99 1.19
CA SER A 150 4.04 13.28 1.35
C SER A 150 4.23 14.47 2.30
N PHE A 151 5.22 14.36 3.20
CA PHE A 151 5.42 15.32 4.28
C PHE A 151 6.89 15.77 4.28
N LEU A 152 7.10 17.06 4.02
CA LEU A 152 8.40 17.70 4.16
C LEU A 152 8.49 18.29 5.57
N TYR A 153 9.55 17.98 6.30
CA TYR A 153 9.69 18.42 7.70
C TYR A 153 11.13 18.72 8.08
N TRP A 154 11.32 19.56 9.09
CA TRP A 154 12.65 19.84 9.64
C TRP A 154 12.56 20.13 11.14
N PHE A 155 13.31 19.39 11.95
CA PHE A 155 13.45 19.64 13.38
C PHE A 155 14.58 20.61 13.67
N GLY A 156 14.32 21.54 14.56
CA GLY A 156 15.30 22.39 15.23
C GLY A 156 15.30 22.10 16.72
N PHE A 157 16.48 21.90 17.30
CA PHE A 157 16.70 21.71 18.73
C PHE A 157 17.56 22.88 19.26
N PRO A 158 16.95 24.05 19.52
CA PRO A 158 17.66 25.26 19.91
C PRO A 158 18.66 25.01 21.04
N ALA A 159 19.93 25.33 20.78
CA ALA A 159 20.99 25.28 21.75
C ALA A 159 21.74 26.61 21.79
N LEU A 160 21.91 27.14 23.00
CA LEU A 160 22.60 28.41 23.22
C LEU A 160 24.12 28.20 23.12
N SER A 161 24.79 29.04 22.33
CA SER A 161 26.25 28.98 22.21
C SER A 161 26.90 29.79 23.34
N PRO A 162 27.90 29.26 24.06
CA PRO A 162 28.67 30.05 25.02
C PRO A 162 29.63 31.02 24.30
N SER A 163 30.19 32.00 25.03
CA SER A 163 31.25 32.89 24.52
C SER A 163 32.55 32.12 24.24
N THR A 164 32.90 31.21 25.16
CA THR A 164 34.04 30.29 25.06
C THR A 164 33.57 28.85 25.09
N SER A 165 34.21 27.98 24.30
CA SER A 165 33.84 26.55 24.28
C SER A 165 34.13 25.90 25.62
N PHE A 166 33.17 25.13 26.15
CA PHE A 166 33.38 24.32 27.35
C PHE A 166 34.48 23.28 27.10
N GLN A 167 35.32 23.07 28.11
CA GLN A 167 36.36 22.05 28.11
C GLN A 167 36.00 20.93 29.09
N TYR A 168 36.46 19.71 28.84
CA TYR A 168 36.28 18.60 29.76
C TYR A 168 37.57 17.80 29.91
N ARG A 169 37.70 17.11 31.05
CA ARG A 169 38.79 16.16 31.28
C ARG A 169 38.46 14.83 30.60
N ALA A 170 39.32 14.40 29.68
CA ALA A 170 39.13 13.17 28.90
C ALA A 170 40.03 12.03 29.42
N PRO A 171 39.54 10.78 29.51
CA PRO A 171 38.16 10.34 29.28
C PRO A 171 37.21 10.70 30.44
N PRO A 172 35.88 10.69 30.23
CA PRO A 172 34.91 10.87 31.31
C PRO A 172 35.06 9.78 32.37
N ALA A 173 34.83 10.15 33.63
CA ALA A 173 34.97 9.24 34.76
C ALA A 173 33.80 8.25 34.83
N SER A 174 34.06 7.03 35.27
CA SER A 174 33.00 6.08 35.63
C SER A 174 32.25 6.60 36.85
N VAL A 175 30.93 6.44 36.90
CA VAL A 175 30.13 6.85 38.07
C VAL A 175 30.65 6.21 39.35
N SER A 176 31.01 4.92 39.33
CA SER A 176 31.54 4.22 40.50
C SER A 176 32.89 4.74 41.02
N SER A 177 33.59 5.58 40.24
CA SER A 177 34.81 6.27 40.69
C SER A 177 34.54 7.60 41.40
N VAL A 178 33.32 8.14 41.30
CA VAL A 178 32.91 9.45 41.85
C VAL A 178 31.85 9.29 42.94
N LEU A 179 30.92 8.36 42.76
CA LEU A 179 29.83 8.03 43.68
C LEU A 179 29.98 6.56 44.13
N SER A 180 29.94 6.35 45.45
CA SER A 180 29.85 5.01 46.03
C SER A 180 28.53 4.33 45.66
N LEU A 181 28.44 3.01 45.79
CA LEU A 181 27.23 2.26 45.48
C LEU A 181 26.01 2.78 46.27
N THR A 182 26.18 3.08 47.56
CA THR A 182 25.14 3.65 48.42
C THR A 182 24.68 5.01 47.90
N GLU A 183 25.61 5.87 47.49
CA GLU A 183 25.27 7.19 46.92
C GLU A 183 24.52 7.07 45.59
N GLN A 184 24.86 6.09 44.74
CA GLN A 184 24.15 5.84 43.49
C GLN A 184 22.69 5.42 43.75
N VAL A 185 22.48 4.50 44.70
CA VAL A 185 21.15 4.02 45.09
C VAL A 185 20.32 5.16 45.72
N ASP A 186 20.90 5.91 46.65
CA ASP A 186 20.20 7.01 47.33
C ASP A 186 19.89 8.17 46.37
N THR A 187 20.78 8.45 45.41
CA THR A 187 20.52 9.41 44.33
C THR A 187 19.33 8.94 43.49
N LEU A 188 19.30 7.68 43.08
CA LEU A 188 18.19 7.16 42.29
C LEU A 188 16.87 7.19 43.08
N ARG A 189 16.88 6.82 44.37
CA ARG A 189 15.70 6.96 45.26
C ARG A 189 15.23 8.41 45.35
N GLY A 190 16.16 9.35 45.46
CA GLY A 190 15.87 10.79 45.44
C GLY A 190 15.19 11.23 44.13
N LEU A 191 15.73 10.80 42.99
CA LEU A 191 15.12 11.08 41.67
C LEU A 191 13.72 10.50 41.55
N LEU A 192 13.52 9.24 41.94
CA LEU A 192 12.20 8.60 41.86
C LEU A 192 11.15 9.31 42.74
N LYS A 193 11.54 9.91 43.87
CA LYS A 193 10.66 10.74 44.71
C LYS A 193 10.21 12.05 44.02
N LEU A 194 10.96 12.54 43.05
CA LEU A 194 10.61 13.73 42.25
C LEU A 194 9.62 13.42 41.10
N ARG A 195 9.19 12.16 40.93
CA ARG A 195 8.13 11.82 39.96
C ARG A 195 6.80 12.44 40.41
N GLN A 196 6.06 13.01 39.47
CA GLN A 196 4.73 13.54 39.74
C GLN A 196 3.69 12.42 39.59
N LEU A 197 2.88 12.20 40.62
CA LEU A 197 1.76 11.26 40.60
C LEU A 197 0.48 11.98 40.16
N SER A 198 -0.37 11.29 39.41
CA SER A 198 -1.67 11.81 39.01
C SER A 198 -2.61 11.93 40.22
N SER A 199 -3.32 13.05 40.34
CA SER A 199 -4.23 13.32 41.46
C SER A 199 -5.20 12.17 41.73
N GLY A 200 -5.10 11.54 42.91
CA GLY A 200 -6.00 10.47 43.34
C GLY A 200 -5.64 9.04 42.88
N SER A 201 -4.47 8.81 42.29
CA SER A 201 -4.01 7.48 41.85
C SER A 201 -2.50 7.28 42.08
N ALA A 202 -2.06 6.04 42.32
CA ALA A 202 -0.63 5.68 42.40
C ALA A 202 0.07 5.64 41.01
N VAL A 203 -0.55 6.21 39.98
CA VAL A 203 -0.06 6.23 38.60
C VAL A 203 0.83 7.45 38.37
N THR A 204 1.98 7.24 37.73
CA THR A 204 2.94 8.30 37.38
C THR A 204 2.40 9.20 36.26
N GLY A 205 2.13 10.46 36.56
CA GLY A 205 1.69 11.47 35.58
C GLY A 205 2.84 12.09 34.79
N SER A 206 4.02 12.22 35.42
CA SER A 206 5.26 12.65 34.78
C SER A 206 6.48 12.00 35.43
N ASN A 207 7.50 11.68 34.64
CA ASN A 207 8.78 11.20 35.16
C ASN A 207 9.48 12.28 36.00
N PHE A 208 10.57 11.92 36.66
CA PHE A 208 11.40 12.88 37.38
C PHE A 208 12.03 13.91 36.42
N PRO A 209 12.40 15.12 36.88
CA PRO A 209 12.90 16.18 36.02
C PRO A 209 14.12 15.75 35.18
N PRO A 210 14.22 16.18 33.90
CA PRO A 210 15.34 15.82 33.03
C PRO A 210 16.67 16.44 33.45
N PHE A 211 16.66 17.40 34.36
CA PHE A 211 17.82 18.07 34.96
C PHE A 211 17.64 18.09 36.47
N PHE A 212 18.71 17.81 37.22
CA PHE A 212 18.66 17.65 38.67
C PHE A 212 19.98 18.02 39.35
N VAL A 213 19.95 18.25 40.66
CA VAL A 213 21.14 18.55 41.48
C VAL A 213 21.31 17.48 42.55
N VAL A 214 22.54 17.06 42.81
CA VAL A 214 22.90 16.10 43.85
C VAL A 214 23.90 16.75 44.80
N GLU A 215 23.52 16.93 46.05
CA GLU A 215 24.37 17.52 47.10
C GLU A 215 24.87 16.41 48.02
N ARG A 216 26.19 16.35 48.22
CA ARG A 216 26.83 15.48 49.21
C ARG A 216 26.93 16.23 50.53
N LEU A 217 26.39 15.61 51.59
CA LEU A 217 26.33 16.17 52.94
C LEU A 217 27.43 15.59 53.85
N SER A 218 27.92 16.41 54.77
CA SER A 218 28.83 16.04 55.85
C SER A 218 28.01 15.67 57.10
N ASP A 219 27.77 14.39 57.34
CA ASP A 219 27.08 13.90 58.54
C ASP A 219 27.91 12.77 59.20
N GLY A 220 28.85 13.12 60.07
CA GLY A 220 29.64 12.15 60.83
C GLY A 220 30.43 11.15 59.95
N SER A 221 30.39 9.85 60.30
CA SER A 221 31.22 8.79 59.69
C SER A 221 30.73 8.24 58.35
N GLU A 222 29.53 8.63 57.87
CA GLU A 222 28.97 8.18 56.59
C GLU A 222 28.52 9.36 55.72
N ALA A 223 28.97 9.42 54.46
CA ALA A 223 28.54 10.44 53.51
C ALA A 223 27.12 10.14 53.00
N ARG A 224 26.21 11.11 53.12
CA ARG A 224 24.83 11.04 52.59
C ARG A 224 24.64 11.97 51.40
N VAL A 225 23.78 11.57 50.45
CA VAL A 225 23.43 12.40 49.29
C VAL A 225 21.98 12.85 49.34
N ARG A 226 21.74 14.08 48.88
CA ARG A 226 20.42 14.68 48.73
C ARG A 226 20.20 15.11 47.29
N VAL A 227 19.07 14.72 46.70
CA VAL A 227 18.66 15.17 45.37
C VAL A 227 17.70 16.34 45.49
N VAL A 228 17.97 17.41 44.74
CA VAL A 228 17.20 18.66 44.75
C VAL A 228 16.78 19.00 43.32
N ASP A 229 15.57 19.53 43.17
CA ASP A 229 15.10 20.13 41.93
C ASP A 229 15.96 21.36 41.56
N VAL A 230 16.24 21.57 40.27
CA VAL A 230 17.15 22.65 39.82
C VAL A 230 16.58 24.04 40.12
N ILE A 231 15.26 24.24 39.96
CA ILE A 231 14.63 25.54 40.23
C ILE A 231 14.67 25.82 41.73
N ALA A 232 14.30 24.83 42.55
CA ALA A 232 14.39 24.94 44.01
C ALA A 232 15.84 25.18 44.49
N TRP A 233 16.82 24.49 43.90
CA TRP A 233 18.24 24.72 44.18
C TRP A 233 18.70 26.12 43.77
N ARG A 234 18.20 26.69 42.67
CA ARG A 234 18.51 28.08 42.30
C ARG A 234 17.90 29.10 43.25
N ALA A 235 16.72 28.83 43.79
CA ALA A 235 16.00 29.73 44.70
C ALA A 235 16.52 29.73 46.15
N SER A 236 17.27 28.71 46.61
CA SER A 236 17.80 28.66 47.98
C SER A 236 18.79 29.81 48.30
N GLU A 237 19.01 30.18 49.56
CA GLU A 237 20.04 31.18 49.88
C GLU A 237 21.46 30.54 49.87
N HIS A 238 22.47 31.31 49.45
CA HIS A 238 23.90 30.87 49.34
C HIS A 238 24.50 30.27 50.61
N ASN A 239 23.90 30.51 51.79
CA ASN A 239 24.51 30.26 53.11
C ASN A 239 23.71 29.33 54.04
N SER A 240 22.61 28.69 53.60
CA SER A 240 21.72 27.96 54.53
C SER A 240 22.11 26.51 54.83
N ALA A 241 23.17 25.96 54.23
CA ALA A 241 23.55 24.56 54.44
C ALA A 241 25.05 24.43 54.74
N HIS A 242 25.44 24.68 55.99
CA HIS A 242 26.78 24.42 56.51
C HIS A 242 27.25 22.95 56.39
N ASP A 243 26.38 22.07 55.89
CA ASP A 243 26.60 20.63 55.77
C ASP A 243 26.93 20.17 54.33
N VAL A 244 26.82 21.02 53.28
CA VAL A 244 27.09 20.59 51.89
C VAL A 244 28.59 20.63 51.58
N VAL A 245 29.17 19.47 51.26
CA VAL A 245 30.60 19.29 50.96
C VAL A 245 30.90 19.40 49.47
N GLU A 246 30.02 18.87 48.64
CA GLU A 246 30.18 18.85 47.18
C GLU A 246 28.81 18.86 46.50
N THR A 247 28.71 19.55 45.36
CA THR A 247 27.51 19.57 44.52
C THR A 247 27.84 18.99 43.15
N LEU A 248 27.03 18.02 42.72
CA LEU A 248 27.08 17.43 41.39
C LEU A 248 25.79 17.80 40.64
N PHE A 249 25.90 17.96 39.33
CA PHE A 249 24.77 18.33 38.47
C PHE A 249 24.43 17.16 37.56
N GLY A 250 23.16 16.83 37.40
CA GLY A 250 22.75 15.69 36.59
C GLY A 250 21.77 16.07 35.49
N PHE A 251 21.85 15.36 34.37
CA PHE A 251 20.86 15.43 33.31
C PHE A 251 20.60 14.05 32.72
N VAL A 252 19.38 13.84 32.22
CA VAL A 252 19.00 12.64 31.51
C VAL A 252 19.58 12.69 30.10
N ASP A 253 20.52 11.80 29.81
CA ASP A 253 21.30 11.84 28.59
C ASP A 253 20.77 10.86 27.53
N PRO A 254 20.22 11.35 26.40
CA PRO A 254 19.82 10.49 25.30
C PRO A 254 21.02 9.90 24.54
N CYS A 255 22.24 10.42 24.75
CA CYS A 255 23.44 9.94 24.10
C CYS A 255 23.92 8.63 24.73
N PRO A 256 24.14 7.57 23.93
CA PRO A 256 24.72 6.34 24.45
C PRO A 256 26.26 6.32 24.41
N LEU A 257 26.91 7.27 23.74
CA LEU A 257 28.37 7.27 23.56
C LEU A 257 29.11 7.60 24.86
N LYS A 258 30.00 6.72 25.34
CA LYS A 258 30.74 6.95 26.59
C LYS A 258 31.66 8.17 26.58
N THR A 259 32.08 8.61 25.40
CA THR A 259 33.05 9.72 25.22
C THR A 259 32.40 11.09 25.12
N ASN A 260 31.10 11.17 24.80
CA ASN A 260 30.42 12.41 24.46
C ASN A 260 29.09 12.51 25.19
N PRO A 261 28.72 13.67 25.74
CA PRO A 261 27.38 13.92 26.24
C PRO A 261 26.39 14.18 25.10
N GLY A 262 25.10 14.01 25.37
CA GLY A 262 24.03 14.39 24.46
C GLY A 262 23.75 15.89 24.40
N TRP A 263 22.93 16.25 23.42
CA TRP A 263 22.54 17.62 23.14
C TRP A 263 21.96 18.42 24.33
N PRO A 264 21.14 17.83 25.24
CA PRO A 264 20.56 18.55 26.38
C PRO A 264 21.56 19.29 27.27
N LEU A 265 22.79 18.75 27.39
CA LEU A 265 23.80 19.32 28.27
C LEU A 265 24.20 20.74 27.87
N ARG A 266 24.08 21.12 26.58
CA ARG A 266 24.45 22.47 26.12
C ARG A 266 23.69 23.56 26.87
N ASN A 267 22.36 23.45 26.92
CA ASN A 267 21.51 24.44 27.55
C ASN A 267 21.59 24.38 29.08
N PHE A 268 21.84 23.18 29.63
CA PHE A 268 22.07 23.04 31.05
C PHE A 268 23.38 23.69 31.51
N LEU A 269 24.47 23.54 30.76
CA LEU A 269 25.72 24.25 31.04
C LEU A 269 25.56 25.76 30.93
N ALA A 270 24.77 26.24 29.96
CA ALA A 270 24.43 27.67 29.87
C ALA A 270 23.72 28.16 31.15
N LEU A 271 22.74 27.40 31.66
CA LEU A 271 22.07 27.69 32.93
C LEU A 271 23.04 27.71 34.12
N LEU A 272 23.86 26.65 34.25
CA LEU A 272 24.77 26.50 35.40
C LEU A 272 25.87 27.56 35.42
N THR A 273 26.38 27.96 34.27
CA THR A 273 27.45 28.95 34.17
C THR A 273 26.95 30.39 34.06
N ALA A 274 25.63 30.59 34.05
CA ALA A 274 25.00 31.91 34.17
C ALA A 274 24.65 32.28 35.63
N THR A 275 24.69 31.33 36.56
CA THR A 275 24.33 31.57 37.97
C THR A 275 25.57 31.84 38.84
N GLU A 276 25.46 32.79 39.76
CA GLU A 276 26.51 33.11 40.75
C GLU A 276 26.68 32.02 41.83
N LYS A 277 25.81 31.01 41.86
CA LYS A 277 25.92 29.85 42.76
C LYS A 277 27.04 28.88 42.42
N VAL A 278 27.54 28.95 41.19
CA VAL A 278 28.56 28.04 40.70
C VAL A 278 29.91 28.73 40.72
N ASP A 279 30.84 28.21 41.52
CA ASP A 279 32.23 28.65 41.50
C ASP A 279 32.95 28.09 40.26
N LEU A 280 33.10 28.92 39.24
CA LEU A 280 33.80 28.57 37.98
C LEU A 280 35.31 28.37 38.15
N ALA A 281 35.90 28.71 39.31
CA ALA A 281 37.30 28.38 39.59
C ALA A 281 37.51 26.87 39.76
N ARG A 282 36.44 26.11 40.05
CA ARG A 282 36.46 24.65 40.18
C ARG A 282 35.75 23.98 38.99
N PRO A 283 36.21 22.79 38.56
CA PRO A 283 35.55 22.06 37.51
C PRO A 283 34.18 21.54 37.99
N LEU A 284 33.17 21.68 37.14
CA LEU A 284 31.82 21.16 37.36
C LEU A 284 31.80 19.66 37.16
N LYS A 285 31.27 18.92 38.15
CA LYS A 285 31.01 17.48 38.01
C LYS A 285 29.59 17.29 37.51
N VAL A 286 29.47 16.83 36.27
CA VAL A 286 28.18 16.61 35.61
C VAL A 286 27.94 15.12 35.38
N ILE A 287 26.90 14.59 36.01
CA ILE A 287 26.37 13.24 35.83
C ILE A 287 25.56 13.20 34.53
N SER A 288 26.06 12.44 33.57
CA SER A 288 25.30 12.03 32.39
C SER A 288 24.53 10.75 32.72
N PHE A 289 23.26 10.91 33.09
CA PHE A 289 22.41 9.81 33.54
C PHE A 289 21.84 9.03 32.36
N ARG A 290 22.18 7.74 32.27
CA ARG A 290 21.86 6.85 31.14
C ARG A 290 21.19 5.54 31.55
N GLU A 291 20.74 5.43 32.80
CA GLU A 291 20.12 4.21 33.31
C GLU A 291 18.65 4.07 32.92
N HIS A 292 18.23 2.83 32.67
CA HIS A 292 16.85 2.48 32.34
C HIS A 292 16.12 2.03 33.61
N VAL A 293 15.51 2.99 34.33
CA VAL A 293 14.97 2.81 35.69
C VAL A 293 13.44 2.75 35.75
N HIS A 294 12.78 2.50 34.62
CA HIS A 294 11.32 2.48 34.50
C HIS A 294 10.67 1.30 35.24
N GLN A 295 11.41 0.19 35.40
CA GLN A 295 10.96 -1.03 36.07
C GLN A 295 10.94 -0.94 37.60
N PHE A 296 11.57 0.09 38.19
CA PHE A 296 11.71 0.21 39.63
C PHE A 296 10.57 1.04 40.24
N THR A 297 9.81 0.38 41.12
CA THR A 297 8.97 1.04 42.13
C THR A 297 9.78 1.30 43.40
N GLU A 298 10.64 0.35 43.76
CA GLU A 298 11.67 0.46 44.79
C GLU A 298 13.04 0.13 44.18
N VAL A 299 14.09 0.83 44.63
CA VAL A 299 15.45 0.68 44.10
C VAL A 299 16.20 -0.38 44.91
N PRO A 300 16.74 -1.44 44.28
CA PRO A 300 17.58 -2.43 44.95
C PRO A 300 18.83 -1.80 45.58
N ASP A 301 19.24 -2.28 46.76
CA ASP A 301 20.43 -1.77 47.48
C ASP A 301 21.75 -2.06 46.75
N ASP A 302 21.75 -3.00 45.81
CA ASP A 302 22.91 -3.41 45.00
C ASP A 302 22.87 -2.84 43.57
N PHE A 303 21.97 -1.90 43.27
CA PHE A 303 21.82 -1.33 41.94
C PHE A 303 22.96 -0.36 41.58
N GLU A 304 23.87 -0.80 40.71
CA GLU A 304 24.97 -0.01 40.19
C GLU A 304 24.63 0.64 38.83
N TRP A 305 25.02 1.90 38.66
CA TRP A 305 24.88 2.66 37.42
C TRP A 305 26.00 2.30 36.44
N LYS A 306 25.71 1.40 35.50
CA LYS A 306 26.71 0.85 34.56
C LYS A 306 26.83 1.65 33.26
N SER A 307 25.79 2.39 32.90
CA SER A 307 25.67 3.09 31.61
C SER A 307 26.05 4.56 31.73
N SER A 308 25.83 5.14 32.91
CA SER A 308 26.05 6.55 33.22
C SER A 308 27.54 6.87 33.38
N VAL A 309 27.91 8.12 33.11
CA VAL A 309 29.30 8.63 33.22
C VAL A 309 29.31 10.02 33.85
N VAL A 310 30.44 10.43 34.42
CA VAL A 310 30.63 11.77 35.01
C VAL A 310 31.63 12.57 34.17
N PHE A 311 31.22 13.75 33.74
CA PHE A 311 32.07 14.71 33.05
C PHE A 311 32.57 15.77 34.04
N GLU A 312 33.89 15.94 34.12
CA GLU A 312 34.48 17.13 34.76
C GLU A 312 34.65 18.23 33.72
N ILE A 313 33.89 19.32 33.87
CA ILE A 313 33.75 20.36 32.85
C ILE A 313 34.28 21.68 33.42
N LYS A 314 35.11 22.37 32.65
CA LYS A 314 35.61 23.71 32.96
C LYS A 314 35.07 24.72 31.96
N SER A 315 34.72 25.89 32.46
CA SER A 315 34.49 27.10 31.67
C SER A 315 35.47 28.17 32.11
N ASP A 316 36.07 28.88 31.17
CA ASP A 316 36.98 29.99 31.49
C ASP A 316 36.23 31.31 31.77
N GLN A 317 34.95 31.37 31.41
CA GLN A 317 34.07 32.54 31.59
C GLN A 317 32.65 32.11 31.97
N GLU A 318 31.93 33.02 32.64
CA GLU A 318 30.49 32.94 32.83
C GLU A 318 29.77 32.94 31.48
N PHE A 319 28.60 32.29 31.43
CA PHE A 319 27.81 32.24 30.20
C PHE A 319 27.45 33.65 29.70
N MET A 320 27.11 34.54 30.62
CA MET A 320 26.92 35.97 30.37
C MET A 320 28.08 36.77 30.94
N ALA A 321 29.21 36.81 30.23
CA ALA A 321 30.29 37.72 30.56
C ALA A 321 29.80 39.18 30.59
N ARG A 322 30.43 40.04 31.40
CA ARG A 322 30.00 41.43 31.68
C ARG A 322 29.82 42.32 30.43
N ASP A 323 30.48 41.97 29.32
CA ASP A 323 30.46 42.66 28.03
C ASP A 323 29.54 41.98 26.99
N ARG A 324 28.92 40.85 27.34
CA ARG A 324 28.08 40.06 26.44
C ARG A 324 26.62 40.47 26.53
N SER A 325 26.03 40.92 25.42
CA SER A 325 24.60 41.21 25.36
C SER A 325 23.77 39.98 24.98
N ARG A 326 22.45 40.03 25.22
CA ARG A 326 21.52 38.98 24.77
C ARG A 326 21.59 38.74 23.25
N GLN A 327 21.80 39.80 22.47
CA GLN A 327 21.84 39.71 21.00
C GLN A 327 23.08 38.96 20.48
N ASP A 328 24.12 38.85 21.31
CA ASP A 328 25.36 38.13 21.00
C ASP A 328 25.24 36.61 21.26
N VAL A 329 24.11 36.16 21.83
CA VAL A 329 23.86 34.74 22.08
C VAL A 329 23.41 34.06 20.79
N ARG A 330 24.33 33.38 20.12
CA ARG A 330 24.01 32.59 18.92
C ARG A 330 23.25 31.32 19.29
N VAL A 331 22.13 31.09 18.61
CA VAL A 331 21.34 29.86 18.70
C VAL A 331 21.67 28.94 17.52
N ILE A 332 21.91 27.65 17.80
CA ILE A 332 22.14 26.59 16.80
C ILE A 332 21.20 25.41 17.04
N GLY A 333 21.14 24.45 16.12
CA GLY A 333 20.42 23.19 16.38
C GLY A 333 19.47 22.67 15.30
N TRP A 334 19.50 23.23 14.10
CA TRP A 334 18.82 22.58 12.96
C TRP A 334 19.40 21.18 12.70
N GLU A 335 18.51 20.19 12.54
CA GLU A 335 18.90 18.81 12.30
C GLU A 335 19.50 18.63 10.90
N ALA A 336 20.51 17.77 10.76
CA ALA A 336 20.98 17.35 9.45
C ALA A 336 20.00 16.34 8.81
N ASN A 337 19.88 16.40 7.48
CA ASN A 337 19.16 15.39 6.71
C ASN A 337 19.94 14.07 6.64
N VAL A 338 19.33 13.06 6.02
CA VAL A 338 19.92 11.72 5.83
C VAL A 338 21.25 11.71 5.06
N ARG A 339 21.59 12.80 4.37
CA ARG A 339 22.86 12.98 3.63
C ARG A 339 23.90 13.78 4.44
N GLY A 340 23.64 14.06 5.71
CA GLY A 340 24.52 14.84 6.59
C GLY A 340 24.55 16.35 6.30
N LYS A 341 23.67 16.86 5.43
CA LYS A 341 23.57 18.30 5.13
C LYS A 341 22.47 18.94 5.97
N MET A 342 22.64 20.21 6.36
CA MET A 342 21.59 20.97 7.02
C MET A 342 20.43 21.20 6.03
N GLY A 343 19.28 20.58 6.29
CA GLY A 343 18.12 20.70 5.42
C GLY A 343 16.96 19.80 5.85
N PRO A 344 15.77 20.02 5.25
CA PRO A 344 14.58 19.25 5.57
C PRO A 344 14.70 17.78 5.15
N ARG A 345 13.86 16.95 5.77
CA ARG A 345 13.62 15.55 5.44
C ARG A 345 12.25 15.38 4.81
N MET A 346 12.08 14.31 4.05
CA MET A 346 10.84 13.97 3.37
C MET A 346 10.37 12.60 3.85
N MET A 347 9.09 12.51 4.21
CA MET A 347 8.40 11.26 4.57
C MET A 347 7.32 10.98 3.53
N GLU A 348 7.41 9.84 2.86
CA GLU A 348 6.46 9.40 1.83
C GLU A 348 5.56 8.32 2.40
N LEU A 349 4.30 8.65 2.69
CA LEU A 349 3.34 7.72 3.31
C LEU A 349 2.22 7.27 2.36
N GLY A 350 2.31 7.61 1.06
CA GLY A 350 1.31 7.19 0.07
C GLY A 350 1.07 5.68 0.04
N GLY A 351 2.10 4.84 0.24
CA GLY A 351 1.91 3.38 0.30
C GLY A 351 1.14 2.86 1.54
N ILE A 352 1.00 3.68 2.58
CA ILE A 352 0.39 3.31 3.86
C ILE A 352 -0.94 4.04 4.08
N LEU A 353 -1.09 5.25 3.53
CA LEU A 353 -2.23 6.12 3.77
C LEU A 353 -3.18 6.26 2.57
N ASP A 354 -2.78 5.91 1.35
CA ASP A 354 -3.66 5.95 0.17
C ASP A 354 -4.53 4.68 0.10
N PRO A 355 -5.87 4.80 0.27
CA PRO A 355 -6.77 3.64 0.25
C PRO A 355 -6.71 2.84 -1.07
N ILE A 356 -6.45 3.52 -2.20
CA ILE A 356 -6.40 2.87 -3.52
C ILE A 356 -5.15 2.01 -3.63
N ARG A 357 -3.99 2.51 -3.20
CA ARG A 357 -2.73 1.75 -3.18
C ARG A 357 -2.75 0.61 -2.15
N LEU A 358 -3.43 0.80 -1.02
CA LEU A 358 -3.66 -0.27 -0.05
C LEU A 358 -4.50 -1.39 -0.66
N ALA A 359 -5.58 -1.05 -1.38
CA ALA A 359 -6.41 -2.03 -2.08
C ALA A 359 -5.60 -2.79 -3.16
N GLU A 360 -4.80 -2.08 -3.96
CA GLU A 360 -3.88 -2.69 -4.94
C GLU A 360 -2.93 -3.69 -4.28
N THR A 361 -2.22 -3.25 -3.23
CA THR A 361 -1.24 -4.08 -2.52
C THR A 361 -1.90 -5.31 -1.89
N SER A 362 -3.10 -5.17 -1.34
CA SER A 362 -3.86 -6.26 -0.72
C SER A 362 -4.33 -7.31 -1.73
N VAL A 363 -4.91 -6.87 -2.86
CA VAL A 363 -5.34 -7.76 -3.94
C VAL A 363 -4.14 -8.51 -4.53
N ASP A 364 -3.06 -7.80 -4.84
CA ASP A 364 -1.84 -8.40 -5.37
C ASP A 364 -1.17 -9.36 -4.38
N LEU A 365 -1.23 -9.04 -3.08
CA LEU A 365 -0.67 -9.91 -2.04
C LEU A 365 -1.38 -11.27 -2.01
N ASN A 366 -2.71 -11.31 -2.17
CA ASN A 366 -3.44 -12.58 -2.20
C ASN A 366 -2.95 -13.49 -3.34
N LEU A 367 -2.80 -12.94 -4.54
CA LEU A 367 -2.29 -13.67 -5.70
C LEU A 367 -0.81 -14.05 -5.56
N LYS A 368 0.01 -13.18 -4.97
CA LYS A 368 1.43 -13.48 -4.65
C LYS A 368 1.52 -14.63 -3.64
N LEU A 369 0.62 -14.70 -2.65
CA LEU A 369 0.56 -15.81 -1.70
C LEU A 369 0.19 -17.13 -2.39
N MET A 370 -0.73 -17.12 -3.36
CA MET A 370 -1.02 -18.31 -4.19
C MET A 370 0.24 -18.76 -4.94
N ARG A 371 0.95 -17.83 -5.58
CA ARG A 371 2.21 -18.10 -6.27
C ARG A 371 3.25 -18.72 -5.34
N TRP A 372 3.51 -18.11 -4.19
CA TRP A 372 4.57 -18.56 -3.28
C TRP A 372 4.27 -19.89 -2.60
N ARG A 373 3.00 -20.18 -2.31
CA ARG A 373 2.62 -21.35 -1.51
C ARG A 373 2.20 -22.56 -2.34
N GLN A 374 1.55 -22.34 -3.47
CA GLN A 374 0.85 -23.40 -4.21
C GLN A 374 1.32 -23.51 -5.67
N LEU A 375 1.55 -22.39 -6.35
CA LEU A 375 1.85 -22.39 -7.79
C LEU A 375 3.00 -21.42 -8.16
N PRO A 376 4.28 -21.79 -7.91
CA PRO A 376 5.42 -20.91 -8.13
C PRO A 376 5.59 -20.38 -9.56
N SER A 377 5.11 -21.15 -10.54
CA SER A 377 5.11 -20.82 -11.97
C SER A 377 4.04 -19.79 -12.38
N LEU A 378 3.15 -19.39 -11.46
CA LEU A 378 2.12 -18.39 -11.74
C LEU A 378 2.74 -17.03 -12.06
N ASP A 379 2.53 -16.55 -13.27
CA ASP A 379 2.95 -15.26 -13.79
C ASP A 379 1.82 -14.24 -13.67
N LEU A 380 1.83 -13.47 -12.58
CA LEU A 380 0.84 -12.45 -12.30
C LEU A 380 0.94 -11.24 -13.23
N GLU A 381 2.14 -10.96 -13.75
CA GLU A 381 2.35 -9.81 -14.63
C GLU A 381 1.75 -10.10 -16.01
N LEU A 382 1.95 -11.32 -16.52
CA LEU A 382 1.28 -11.80 -17.73
C LEU A 382 -0.25 -11.67 -17.63
N LEU A 383 -0.85 -12.13 -16.53
CA LEU A 383 -2.29 -12.01 -16.31
C LEU A 383 -2.73 -10.54 -16.28
N ALA A 384 -2.02 -9.67 -15.55
CA ALA A 384 -2.36 -8.26 -15.43
C ALA A 384 -2.31 -7.52 -16.78
N GLN A 385 -1.32 -7.83 -17.62
CA GLN A 385 -1.11 -7.17 -18.91
C GLN A 385 -2.06 -7.66 -20.02
N THR A 386 -2.55 -8.91 -19.93
CA THR A 386 -3.43 -9.52 -20.93
C THR A 386 -4.72 -8.71 -21.12
N LYS A 387 -5.03 -8.36 -22.37
CA LYS A 387 -6.24 -7.62 -22.75
C LYS A 387 -7.38 -8.57 -23.12
N CYS A 388 -8.45 -8.53 -22.33
CA CYS A 388 -9.62 -9.38 -22.49
C CYS A 388 -10.78 -8.61 -23.14
N LEU A 389 -11.26 -9.09 -24.29
CA LEU A 389 -12.49 -8.61 -24.93
C LEU A 389 -13.66 -9.52 -24.57
N LEU A 390 -14.71 -8.98 -23.97
CA LEU A 390 -15.92 -9.72 -23.58
C LEU A 390 -17.05 -9.35 -24.53
N LEU A 391 -17.36 -10.26 -25.46
CA LEU A 391 -18.48 -10.14 -26.38
C LEU A 391 -19.76 -10.61 -25.67
N GLY A 392 -20.54 -9.64 -25.19
CA GLY A 392 -21.70 -9.81 -24.32
C GLY A 392 -21.42 -9.37 -22.89
N ALA A 393 -22.27 -8.48 -22.37
CA ALA A 393 -22.30 -8.03 -20.97
C ALA A 393 -23.50 -8.62 -20.20
N GLY A 394 -24.05 -9.74 -20.69
CA GLY A 394 -25.09 -10.50 -20.00
C GLY A 394 -24.56 -11.34 -18.82
N THR A 395 -25.26 -12.42 -18.50
CA THR A 395 -24.95 -13.28 -17.35
C THR A 395 -23.52 -13.84 -17.43
N LEU A 396 -23.12 -14.41 -18.58
CA LEU A 396 -21.76 -14.93 -18.79
C LEU A 396 -20.70 -13.84 -18.68
N GLY A 397 -20.89 -12.71 -19.38
CA GLY A 397 -19.95 -11.59 -19.38
C GLY A 397 -19.69 -11.05 -17.97
N CYS A 398 -20.75 -10.86 -17.18
CA CYS A 398 -20.64 -10.35 -15.81
C CYS A 398 -19.85 -11.30 -14.89
N TYR A 399 -20.12 -12.61 -14.90
CA TYR A 399 -19.38 -13.57 -14.09
C TYR A 399 -17.94 -13.78 -14.58
N THR A 400 -17.73 -13.75 -15.90
CA THR A 400 -16.39 -13.86 -16.51
C THR A 400 -15.53 -12.69 -16.07
N ALA A 401 -16.05 -11.47 -16.16
CA ALA A 401 -15.35 -10.27 -15.74
C ALA A 401 -14.96 -10.27 -14.25
N ARG A 402 -15.86 -10.72 -13.37
CA ARG A 402 -15.54 -10.87 -11.93
C ARG A 402 -14.44 -11.90 -11.69
N SER A 403 -14.47 -13.00 -12.43
CA SER A 403 -13.45 -14.07 -12.32
C SER A 403 -12.08 -13.60 -12.86
N LEU A 404 -12.07 -12.87 -13.98
CA LEU A 404 -10.86 -12.21 -14.51
C LEU A 404 -10.27 -11.22 -13.49
N LEU A 405 -11.12 -10.37 -12.90
CA LEU A 405 -10.67 -9.39 -11.92
C LEU A 405 -10.07 -10.07 -10.67
N ALA A 406 -10.66 -11.18 -10.22
CA ALA A 406 -10.15 -11.96 -9.10
C ALA A 406 -8.78 -12.59 -9.38
N TRP A 407 -8.51 -12.97 -10.64
CA TRP A 407 -7.20 -13.46 -11.11
C TRP A 407 -6.17 -12.35 -11.38
N GLY A 408 -6.54 -11.08 -11.20
CA GLY A 408 -5.63 -9.95 -11.35
C GLY A 408 -5.54 -9.37 -12.76
N PHE A 409 -6.38 -9.81 -13.71
CA PHE A 409 -6.46 -9.17 -15.02
C PHE A 409 -6.89 -7.71 -14.89
N ARG A 410 -6.20 -6.80 -15.59
CA ARG A 410 -6.44 -5.36 -15.46
C ARG A 410 -7.13 -4.73 -16.66
N ASN A 411 -7.11 -5.36 -17.83
CA ASN A 411 -7.61 -4.77 -19.08
C ASN A 411 -8.84 -5.53 -19.59
N ILE A 412 -10.04 -4.96 -19.39
CA ILE A 412 -11.33 -5.62 -19.69
C ILE A 412 -12.23 -4.69 -20.50
N THR A 413 -12.52 -5.07 -21.75
CA THR A 413 -13.44 -4.33 -22.63
C THR A 413 -14.71 -5.12 -22.86
N PHE A 414 -15.87 -4.51 -22.59
CA PHE A 414 -17.19 -5.10 -22.88
C PHE A 414 -17.72 -4.64 -24.24
N VAL A 415 -18.41 -5.54 -24.94
CA VAL A 415 -19.16 -5.23 -26.16
C VAL A 415 -20.59 -5.71 -25.97
N ASP A 416 -21.54 -4.77 -25.90
CA ASP A 416 -22.96 -5.07 -25.72
C ASP A 416 -23.80 -3.86 -26.14
N ASN A 417 -24.89 -4.07 -26.88
CA ASN A 417 -25.78 -3.01 -27.36
C ASN A 417 -27.06 -2.85 -26.53
N SER A 418 -27.27 -3.72 -25.55
CA SER A 418 -28.53 -3.82 -24.81
C SER A 418 -28.54 -2.91 -23.58
N THR A 419 -29.75 -2.70 -23.06
CA THR A 419 -29.98 -2.00 -21.79
C THR A 419 -30.32 -2.97 -20.66
N VAL A 420 -30.04 -2.57 -19.42
CA VAL A 420 -30.33 -3.36 -18.22
C VAL A 420 -31.85 -3.42 -18.02
N SER A 421 -32.42 -4.62 -17.96
CA SER A 421 -33.85 -4.83 -17.66
C SER A 421 -34.08 -5.17 -16.18
N HIS A 422 -35.32 -5.06 -15.70
CA HIS A 422 -35.68 -5.35 -14.29
C HIS A 422 -35.28 -6.76 -13.81
N SER A 423 -35.26 -7.75 -14.70
CA SER A 423 -34.90 -9.13 -14.36
C SER A 423 -33.38 -9.39 -14.36
N ASN A 424 -32.57 -8.45 -14.83
CA ASN A 424 -31.13 -8.62 -14.99
C ASN A 424 -30.34 -8.60 -13.68
N PRO A 425 -30.53 -7.65 -12.73
CA PRO A 425 -29.68 -7.52 -11.54
C PRO A 425 -29.54 -8.81 -10.70
N VAL A 426 -30.59 -9.65 -10.65
CA VAL A 426 -30.56 -10.90 -9.87
C VAL A 426 -29.78 -12.04 -10.53
N ARG A 427 -29.44 -11.90 -11.82
CA ARG A 427 -28.68 -12.91 -12.60
C ARG A 427 -27.33 -12.37 -13.09
N GLN A 428 -27.20 -11.06 -13.24
CA GLN A 428 -26.07 -10.38 -13.87
C GLN A 428 -25.36 -9.53 -12.81
N PRO A 429 -24.33 -10.07 -12.13
CA PRO A 429 -23.81 -9.53 -10.86
C PRO A 429 -23.00 -8.22 -10.97
N LEU A 430 -23.06 -7.54 -12.12
CA LEU A 430 -22.48 -6.20 -12.31
C LEU A 430 -23.54 -5.09 -12.36
N PHE A 431 -24.83 -5.45 -12.24
CA PHE A 431 -25.94 -4.51 -12.29
C PHE A 431 -26.69 -4.47 -10.97
N GLU A 432 -27.09 -3.28 -10.58
CA GLU A 432 -27.99 -3.05 -9.44
C GLU A 432 -29.36 -2.60 -9.93
N PHE A 433 -30.36 -2.57 -9.05
CA PHE A 433 -31.71 -2.09 -9.39
C PHE A 433 -31.69 -0.67 -9.98
N ASN A 434 -30.79 0.19 -9.49
CA ASN A 434 -30.65 1.57 -9.96
C ASN A 434 -30.02 1.68 -11.37
N ASP A 435 -29.60 0.57 -11.98
CA ASP A 435 -29.03 0.54 -13.33
C ASP A 435 -30.06 0.21 -14.41
N VAL A 436 -31.29 -0.16 -14.03
CA VAL A 436 -32.35 -0.48 -14.99
C VAL A 436 -32.57 0.69 -15.96
N GLY A 437 -32.61 0.38 -17.26
CA GLY A 437 -32.74 1.32 -18.36
C GLY A 437 -31.43 1.87 -18.91
N LYS A 438 -30.29 1.67 -18.24
CA LYS A 438 -28.96 2.13 -18.69
C LYS A 438 -28.29 1.10 -19.62
N SER A 439 -27.25 1.51 -20.35
CA SER A 439 -26.44 0.62 -21.20
C SER A 439 -25.74 -0.45 -20.35
N LYS A 440 -25.89 -1.73 -20.73
CA LYS A 440 -25.27 -2.85 -20.02
C LYS A 440 -23.75 -2.76 -20.03
N GLY A 441 -23.14 -2.50 -21.19
CA GLY A 441 -21.69 -2.43 -21.33
C GLY A 441 -21.10 -1.36 -20.41
N GLU A 442 -21.62 -0.14 -20.46
CA GLU A 442 -21.14 0.98 -19.64
C GLU A 442 -21.34 0.73 -18.14
N CYS A 443 -22.51 0.22 -17.74
CA CYS A 443 -22.76 -0.16 -16.36
C CYS A 443 -21.77 -1.21 -15.88
N ALA A 444 -21.49 -2.24 -16.69
CA ALA A 444 -20.56 -3.31 -16.33
C ALA A 444 -19.13 -2.77 -16.12
N ALA A 445 -18.64 -1.96 -17.06
CA ALA A 445 -17.31 -1.34 -16.97
C ALA A 445 -17.17 -0.42 -15.75
N ASN A 446 -18.19 0.39 -15.48
CA ASN A 446 -18.22 1.28 -14.32
C ASN A 446 -18.30 0.49 -13.00
N THR A 447 -19.06 -0.60 -12.96
CA THR A 447 -19.12 -1.46 -11.77
C THR A 447 -17.77 -2.12 -11.49
N LEU A 448 -17.02 -2.56 -12.50
CA LEU A 448 -15.66 -3.07 -12.29
C LEU A 448 -14.74 -2.00 -11.66
N LYS A 449 -14.81 -0.75 -12.13
CA LYS A 449 -14.05 0.37 -11.54
C LYS A 449 -14.47 0.68 -10.10
N ARG A 450 -15.75 0.48 -9.74
CA ARG A 450 -16.20 0.58 -8.34
C ARG A 450 -15.65 -0.56 -7.48
N ILE A 451 -15.55 -1.77 -8.02
CA ILE A 451 -15.00 -2.94 -7.32
C ILE A 451 -13.49 -2.80 -7.12
N PHE A 452 -12.76 -2.42 -8.18
CA PHE A 452 -11.32 -2.22 -8.15
C PHE A 452 -10.94 -0.98 -8.99
N PRO A 453 -10.65 0.18 -8.37
CA PRO A 453 -10.45 1.45 -9.09
C PRO A 453 -9.33 1.47 -10.13
N LEU A 454 -8.33 0.59 -10.00
CA LEU A 454 -7.20 0.53 -10.93
C LEU A 454 -7.43 -0.40 -12.13
N VAL A 455 -8.63 -1.01 -12.26
CA VAL A 455 -8.96 -1.76 -13.48
C VAL A 455 -9.12 -0.81 -14.67
N ASN A 456 -8.44 -1.13 -15.76
CA ASN A 456 -8.64 -0.50 -17.05
C ASN A 456 -9.84 -1.15 -17.76
N SER A 457 -11.05 -0.69 -17.41
CA SER A 457 -12.29 -1.21 -18.00
C SER A 457 -13.02 -0.21 -18.89
N HIS A 458 -13.44 -0.69 -20.06
CA HIS A 458 -14.16 0.08 -21.07
C HIS A 458 -15.35 -0.70 -21.62
N ALA A 459 -16.25 0.01 -22.31
CA ALA A 459 -17.37 -0.59 -23.00
C ALA A 459 -17.54 0.05 -24.37
N VAL A 460 -17.94 -0.78 -25.34
CA VAL A 460 -18.32 -0.34 -26.68
C VAL A 460 -19.75 -0.79 -26.92
N ASN A 461 -20.63 0.19 -27.18
CA ASN A 461 -22.00 -0.08 -27.59
C ASN A 461 -22.00 -0.46 -29.08
N LEU A 462 -22.11 -1.75 -29.35
CA LEU A 462 -21.98 -2.32 -30.69
C LEU A 462 -22.95 -3.48 -30.88
N THR A 463 -23.75 -3.43 -31.95
CA THR A 463 -24.53 -4.57 -32.42
C THR A 463 -23.63 -5.46 -33.26
N ILE A 464 -23.54 -6.75 -32.94
CA ILE A 464 -22.83 -7.73 -33.76
C ILE A 464 -23.78 -8.21 -34.87
N PRO A 465 -23.44 -8.04 -36.16
CA PRO A 465 -24.23 -8.57 -37.26
C PRO A 465 -24.41 -10.09 -37.16
N MET A 466 -25.66 -10.55 -37.38
CA MET A 466 -26.03 -11.96 -37.24
C MET A 466 -26.21 -12.60 -38.63
N ALA A 467 -25.59 -13.76 -38.84
CA ALA A 467 -25.78 -14.54 -40.06
C ALA A 467 -27.26 -15.00 -40.18
N GLY A 468 -27.79 -15.03 -41.41
CA GLY A 468 -29.18 -15.37 -41.68
C GLY A 468 -30.22 -14.26 -41.41
N HIS A 469 -29.81 -13.09 -40.91
CA HIS A 469 -30.69 -11.93 -40.73
C HIS A 469 -30.46 -10.91 -41.85
N ALA A 470 -31.41 -10.81 -42.77
CA ALA A 470 -31.24 -10.04 -44.00
C ALA A 470 -31.00 -8.53 -43.74
N LEU A 471 -29.96 -8.00 -44.37
CA LEU A 471 -29.61 -6.57 -44.41
C LEU A 471 -30.48 -5.86 -45.46
N SER A 472 -31.77 -5.77 -45.16
CA SER A 472 -32.82 -5.43 -46.10
C SER A 472 -32.96 -3.92 -46.38
N SER A 473 -32.15 -3.07 -45.73
CA SER A 473 -32.12 -1.62 -45.97
C SER A 473 -30.68 -1.10 -46.08
N PRO A 474 -30.44 0.01 -46.81
CA PRO A 474 -29.11 0.64 -46.88
C PRO A 474 -28.55 1.05 -45.51
N GLN A 475 -29.42 1.43 -44.58
CA GLN A 475 -29.05 1.79 -43.20
C GLN A 475 -28.51 0.57 -42.45
N LEU A 476 -29.16 -0.58 -42.55
CA LEU A 476 -28.69 -1.82 -41.92
C LEU A 476 -27.37 -2.29 -42.52
N LEU A 477 -27.14 -2.08 -43.81
CA LEU A 477 -25.87 -2.38 -44.47
C LEU A 477 -24.74 -1.49 -43.93
N GLU A 478 -24.97 -0.18 -43.80
CA GLU A 478 -24.01 0.77 -43.25
C GLU A 478 -23.69 0.46 -41.76
N GLU A 479 -24.73 0.14 -40.97
CA GLU A 479 -24.57 -0.32 -39.59
C GLU A 479 -23.77 -1.62 -39.50
N ALA A 480 -24.02 -2.58 -40.39
CA ALA A 480 -23.29 -3.84 -40.44
C ALA A 480 -21.83 -3.64 -40.85
N GLN A 481 -21.56 -2.74 -41.81
CA GLN A 481 -20.20 -2.39 -42.20
C GLN A 481 -19.43 -1.76 -41.03
N LYS A 482 -20.01 -0.75 -40.37
CA LYS A 482 -19.39 -0.13 -39.20
C LYS A 482 -19.24 -1.14 -38.05
N GLY A 483 -20.22 -2.03 -37.90
CA GLY A 483 -20.21 -3.16 -36.97
C GLY A 483 -19.00 -4.07 -37.19
N LEU A 484 -18.79 -4.48 -38.43
CA LEU A 484 -17.66 -5.29 -38.88
C LEU A 484 -16.32 -4.61 -38.59
N GLU A 485 -16.13 -3.38 -39.07
CA GLU A 485 -14.88 -2.63 -38.90
C GLU A 485 -14.53 -2.43 -37.42
N THR A 486 -15.52 -2.08 -36.58
CA THR A 486 -15.30 -1.88 -35.15
C THR A 486 -14.97 -3.20 -34.45
N LEU A 487 -15.68 -4.28 -34.77
CA LEU A 487 -15.45 -5.59 -34.18
C LEU A 487 -14.07 -6.14 -34.56
N GLU A 488 -13.63 -5.94 -35.80
CA GLU A 488 -12.28 -6.27 -36.27
C GLU A 488 -11.20 -5.54 -35.48
N GLN A 489 -11.32 -4.22 -35.31
CA GLN A 489 -10.38 -3.41 -34.54
C GLN A 489 -10.31 -3.87 -33.07
N LEU A 490 -11.46 -4.20 -32.48
CA LEU A 490 -11.51 -4.70 -31.10
C LEU A 490 -10.83 -6.06 -30.98
N ILE A 491 -11.15 -7.02 -31.84
CA ILE A 491 -10.54 -8.35 -31.81
C ILE A 491 -9.02 -8.26 -32.07
N GLU A 492 -8.59 -7.38 -32.97
CA GLU A 492 -7.17 -7.18 -33.28
C GLU A 492 -6.38 -6.54 -32.14
N SER A 493 -6.97 -5.58 -31.43
CA SER A 493 -6.31 -4.85 -30.33
C SER A 493 -6.26 -5.60 -28.99
N HIS A 494 -7.00 -6.70 -28.85
CA HIS A 494 -7.06 -7.53 -27.64
C HIS A 494 -6.33 -8.86 -27.82
N ASP A 495 -5.90 -9.47 -26.72
CA ASP A 495 -5.12 -10.71 -26.74
C ASP A 495 -6.03 -11.94 -26.76
N VAL A 496 -7.14 -11.86 -26.02
CA VAL A 496 -8.08 -12.95 -25.78
C VAL A 496 -9.51 -12.47 -25.89
N ILE A 497 -10.34 -13.26 -26.54
CA ILE A 497 -11.76 -12.96 -26.79
C ILE A 497 -12.62 -13.97 -26.03
N PHE A 498 -13.52 -13.48 -25.20
CA PHE A 498 -14.58 -14.29 -24.58
C PHE A 498 -15.87 -14.08 -25.35
N LEU A 499 -16.43 -15.16 -25.87
CA LEU A 499 -17.66 -15.17 -26.65
C LEU A 499 -18.80 -15.75 -25.81
N GLY A 500 -19.64 -14.86 -25.30
CA GLY A 500 -20.78 -15.17 -24.43
C GLY A 500 -22.07 -14.49 -24.88
N THR A 501 -22.22 -14.32 -26.20
CA THR A 501 -23.46 -13.82 -26.81
C THR A 501 -24.59 -14.84 -26.62
N ASP A 502 -25.82 -14.39 -26.80
CA ASP A 502 -27.04 -15.10 -26.43
C ASP A 502 -27.65 -15.95 -27.55
N SER A 503 -27.02 -15.99 -28.72
CA SER A 503 -27.49 -16.73 -29.88
C SER A 503 -26.34 -17.38 -30.64
N ARG A 504 -26.64 -18.40 -31.47
CA ARG A 504 -25.63 -19.04 -32.31
C ARG A 504 -25.19 -18.14 -33.47
N GLU A 505 -26.11 -17.36 -34.02
CA GLU A 505 -25.90 -16.53 -35.22
C GLU A 505 -24.95 -15.37 -34.91
N SER A 506 -25.08 -14.77 -33.72
CA SER A 506 -24.18 -13.72 -33.23
C SER A 506 -22.75 -14.20 -32.94
N ARG A 507 -22.53 -15.53 -32.80
CA ARG A 507 -21.21 -16.12 -32.59
C ARG A 507 -20.41 -16.29 -33.88
N TRP A 508 -21.07 -16.32 -35.03
CA TRP A 508 -20.44 -16.64 -36.32
C TRP A 508 -19.37 -15.63 -36.70
N LEU A 509 -19.74 -14.35 -36.80
CA LEU A 509 -18.81 -13.30 -37.25
C LEU A 509 -17.58 -13.14 -36.33
N PRO A 510 -17.72 -13.06 -34.98
CA PRO A 510 -16.56 -13.07 -34.09
C PRO A 510 -15.63 -14.27 -34.27
N THR A 511 -16.20 -15.45 -34.57
CA THR A 511 -15.43 -16.68 -34.81
C THR A 511 -14.59 -16.57 -36.09
N VAL A 512 -15.17 -16.07 -37.18
CA VAL A 512 -14.47 -15.86 -38.46
C VAL A 512 -13.32 -14.85 -38.27
N ILE A 513 -13.60 -13.70 -37.65
CA ILE A 513 -12.61 -12.65 -37.42
C ILE A 513 -11.47 -13.16 -36.53
N ALA A 514 -11.78 -13.84 -35.42
CA ALA A 514 -10.77 -14.36 -34.50
C ALA A 514 -9.91 -15.45 -35.15
N ALA A 515 -10.50 -16.32 -35.98
CA ALA A 515 -9.75 -17.33 -36.73
C ALA A 515 -8.81 -16.66 -37.75
N SER A 516 -9.31 -15.71 -38.54
CA SER A 516 -8.52 -14.93 -39.52
C SER A 516 -7.35 -14.18 -38.86
N LYS A 517 -7.62 -13.49 -37.74
CA LYS A 517 -6.61 -12.72 -36.98
C LYS A 517 -5.78 -13.58 -36.01
N ARG A 518 -6.00 -14.90 -35.98
CA ARG A 518 -5.30 -15.87 -35.11
C ARG A 518 -5.33 -15.49 -33.63
N LYS A 519 -6.50 -15.07 -33.15
CA LYS A 519 -6.76 -14.69 -31.75
C LYS A 519 -7.30 -15.88 -30.98
N LEU A 520 -6.94 -15.97 -29.70
CA LEU A 520 -7.50 -16.98 -28.82
C LEU A 520 -8.93 -16.58 -28.47
N LEU A 521 -9.89 -17.44 -28.84
CA LEU A 521 -11.31 -17.25 -28.54
C LEU A 521 -11.80 -18.36 -27.62
N LEU A 522 -12.34 -17.98 -26.47
CA LEU A 522 -13.03 -18.86 -25.52
C LEU A 522 -14.53 -18.67 -25.64
N ASN A 523 -15.21 -19.71 -26.11
CA ASN A 523 -16.65 -19.72 -26.28
C ASN A 523 -17.32 -20.35 -25.07
N ALA A 524 -18.28 -19.64 -24.48
CA ALA A 524 -19.15 -20.15 -23.43
C ALA A 524 -20.62 -20.07 -23.87
N ALA A 525 -21.33 -21.18 -23.73
CA ALA A 525 -22.72 -21.36 -24.16
C ALA A 525 -23.54 -22.05 -23.06
N LEU A 526 -24.82 -21.70 -22.97
CA LEU A 526 -25.71 -22.18 -21.91
C LEU A 526 -26.97 -22.83 -22.49
N GLY A 527 -27.34 -23.98 -21.94
CA GLY A 527 -28.67 -24.56 -22.05
C GLY A 527 -29.46 -24.36 -20.76
N PHE A 528 -30.59 -25.06 -20.64
CA PHE A 528 -31.42 -25.00 -19.43
C PHE A 528 -30.69 -25.55 -18.19
N ASP A 529 -30.10 -26.75 -18.31
CA ASP A 529 -29.42 -27.49 -17.24
C ASP A 529 -27.98 -27.90 -17.60
N SER A 530 -27.47 -27.44 -18.74
CA SER A 530 -26.13 -27.75 -19.26
C SER A 530 -25.37 -26.52 -19.72
N TYR A 531 -24.05 -26.63 -19.82
CA TYR A 531 -23.18 -25.59 -20.37
C TYR A 531 -22.08 -26.19 -21.25
N LEU A 532 -21.56 -25.38 -22.18
CA LEU A 532 -20.39 -25.67 -23.00
C LEU A 532 -19.36 -24.56 -22.80
N VAL A 533 -18.13 -24.92 -22.48
CA VAL A 533 -16.96 -24.03 -22.51
C VAL A 533 -15.92 -24.65 -23.43
N MET A 534 -15.43 -23.89 -24.40
CA MET A 534 -14.38 -24.35 -25.30
C MET A 534 -13.43 -23.25 -25.73
N ARG A 535 -12.21 -23.61 -26.10
CA ARG A 535 -11.25 -22.73 -26.77
C ARG A 535 -11.16 -23.09 -28.25
N HIS A 536 -11.16 -22.12 -29.14
CA HIS A 536 -10.93 -22.38 -30.56
C HIS A 536 -9.45 -22.69 -30.83
N GLY A 537 -9.17 -23.54 -31.82
CA GLY A 537 -7.81 -23.76 -32.29
C GLY A 537 -7.21 -22.50 -32.92
N VAL A 538 -5.91 -22.29 -32.70
CA VAL A 538 -5.14 -21.18 -33.30
C VAL A 538 -3.97 -21.75 -34.08
N HIS A 539 -3.77 -21.28 -35.31
CA HIS A 539 -2.71 -21.76 -36.20
C HIS A 539 -1.49 -20.82 -36.27
N PRO A 540 -0.25 -21.36 -36.21
CA PRO A 540 0.94 -20.59 -36.52
C PRO A 540 1.01 -20.26 -38.03
N ALA A 541 1.73 -19.20 -38.38
CA ALA A 541 1.77 -18.65 -39.74
C ALA A 541 2.55 -19.50 -40.76
N ASN A 542 3.48 -20.33 -40.30
CA ASN A 542 4.60 -20.83 -41.10
C ASN A 542 4.69 -22.37 -41.15
N GLU A 543 3.65 -23.08 -40.72
CA GLU A 543 3.61 -24.55 -40.77
C GLU A 543 2.50 -25.02 -41.72
N GLU A 544 2.69 -24.82 -43.02
CA GLU A 544 1.89 -25.47 -44.08
C GLU A 544 2.20 -26.98 -44.22
N GLY A 545 2.90 -27.60 -43.26
CA GLY A 545 3.52 -28.91 -43.49
C GLY A 545 3.60 -29.91 -42.34
N ASP A 546 3.24 -29.57 -41.09
CA ASP A 546 3.18 -30.59 -40.02
C ASP A 546 1.77 -31.17 -39.91
N VAL A 547 1.48 -32.14 -40.79
CA VAL A 547 0.24 -32.92 -40.84
C VAL A 547 0.02 -33.75 -39.56
N SER A 548 0.99 -33.78 -38.63
CA SER A 548 0.91 -34.61 -37.41
C SER A 548 0.07 -34.03 -36.27
N ARG A 549 -0.19 -32.72 -36.24
CA ARG A 549 -1.05 -32.09 -35.22
C ARG A 549 -2.41 -31.73 -35.79
N ALA A 550 -3.40 -32.60 -35.53
CA ALA A 550 -4.80 -32.30 -35.82
C ALA A 550 -5.21 -30.96 -35.18
N SER A 551 -5.70 -30.05 -36.03
CA SER A 551 -6.19 -28.74 -35.60
C SER A 551 -7.41 -28.89 -34.69
N LEU A 552 -7.49 -28.07 -33.63
CA LEU A 552 -8.70 -28.00 -32.81
C LEU A 552 -9.79 -27.20 -33.52
N GLY A 553 -10.98 -27.78 -33.63
CA GLY A 553 -12.12 -27.13 -34.27
C GLY A 553 -12.65 -25.91 -33.50
N CYS A 554 -13.41 -25.07 -34.19
CA CYS A 554 -14.19 -24.00 -33.55
C CYS A 554 -15.57 -24.52 -33.12
N TYR A 555 -16.37 -23.64 -32.50
CA TYR A 555 -17.75 -23.93 -32.10
C TYR A 555 -18.62 -24.51 -33.26
N PHE A 556 -18.37 -24.10 -34.51
CA PHE A 556 -19.12 -24.53 -35.68
C PHE A 556 -18.57 -25.79 -36.38
N CYS A 557 -17.48 -26.41 -35.91
CA CYS A 557 -16.92 -27.59 -36.59
C CYS A 557 -17.68 -28.88 -36.32
N ASN A 558 -18.37 -28.98 -35.17
CA ASN A 558 -18.92 -30.24 -34.68
C ASN A 558 -20.45 -30.35 -34.88
N ASP A 559 -21.04 -29.51 -35.71
CA ASP A 559 -22.49 -29.46 -35.94
C ASP A 559 -22.77 -29.14 -37.43
N ILE A 560 -23.41 -30.07 -38.15
CA ILE A 560 -23.55 -30.12 -39.63
C ILE A 560 -24.64 -29.15 -40.14
N VAL A 561 -24.99 -28.11 -39.38
CA VAL A 561 -26.12 -27.20 -39.73
C VAL A 561 -25.68 -25.73 -39.70
N SER A 562 -25.98 -25.00 -40.78
CA SER A 562 -25.79 -23.55 -40.87
C SER A 562 -26.60 -22.77 -39.82
N PRO A 563 -26.13 -21.60 -39.33
CA PRO A 563 -26.91 -20.72 -38.49
C PRO A 563 -28.14 -20.28 -39.29
N ARG A 564 -29.31 -20.71 -38.84
CA ARG A 564 -30.62 -20.29 -39.36
C ARG A 564 -31.23 -19.35 -38.34
N ASP A 565 -32.26 -18.58 -38.71
CA ASP A 565 -33.07 -17.82 -37.75
C ASP A 565 -33.62 -18.78 -36.69
N SER A 566 -32.94 -18.80 -35.55
CA SER A 566 -33.18 -19.77 -34.49
C SER A 566 -34.17 -19.23 -33.47
N LEU A 567 -34.73 -18.03 -33.63
CA LEU A 567 -35.74 -17.49 -32.71
C LEU A 567 -37.03 -18.34 -32.62
N LYS A 568 -37.12 -19.48 -33.33
CA LYS A 568 -38.29 -20.34 -33.38
C LYS A 568 -38.21 -21.77 -32.84
N ASP A 569 -37.08 -22.49 -32.63
CA ASP A 569 -37.19 -23.96 -32.30
C ASP A 569 -35.98 -24.80 -31.74
N ARG A 570 -35.08 -24.34 -30.84
CA ARG A 570 -34.01 -25.22 -30.21
C ARG A 570 -33.63 -24.84 -28.75
N THR A 571 -33.00 -25.75 -27.97
CA THR A 571 -32.81 -25.60 -26.50
C THR A 571 -31.44 -25.08 -26.02
N LEU A 572 -30.35 -25.25 -26.78
CA LEU A 572 -29.01 -24.75 -26.44
C LEU A 572 -28.79 -23.40 -27.14
N ASP A 573 -28.34 -22.37 -26.41
CA ASP A 573 -28.13 -20.99 -26.92
C ASP A 573 -29.39 -20.23 -27.40
N GLN A 574 -30.62 -20.60 -26.98
CA GLN A 574 -31.83 -19.79 -27.30
C GLN A 574 -32.48 -19.07 -26.11
N MET A 575 -32.18 -19.49 -24.88
CA MET A 575 -32.86 -18.96 -23.69
C MET A 575 -31.86 -18.65 -22.57
N CYS A 576 -30.92 -17.74 -22.80
CA CYS A 576 -29.99 -17.27 -21.76
C CYS A 576 -30.70 -16.67 -20.52
N THR A 577 -32.00 -16.36 -20.62
CA THR A 577 -32.86 -15.92 -19.52
C THR A 577 -33.50 -17.07 -18.73
N VAL A 578 -33.70 -18.24 -19.35
CA VAL A 578 -34.35 -19.43 -18.74
C VAL A 578 -33.31 -20.53 -18.57
N THR A 579 -32.24 -20.22 -17.82
CA THR A 579 -31.24 -21.21 -17.40
C THR A 579 -31.26 -21.38 -15.89
N ARG A 580 -30.84 -22.55 -15.39
CA ARG A 580 -30.58 -22.74 -13.96
C ARG A 580 -29.50 -21.74 -13.51
N PRO A 581 -29.74 -20.89 -12.49
CA PRO A 581 -28.83 -19.80 -12.14
C PRO A 581 -27.39 -20.19 -11.84
N GLY A 582 -27.14 -21.43 -11.39
CA GLY A 582 -25.80 -21.94 -11.11
C GLY A 582 -24.92 -22.21 -12.34
N LEU A 583 -25.49 -22.29 -13.56
CA LEU A 583 -24.73 -22.63 -14.77
C LEU A 583 -23.74 -21.54 -15.18
N ALA A 584 -24.20 -20.29 -15.23
CA ALA A 584 -23.38 -19.20 -15.74
C ALA A 584 -22.13 -18.92 -14.88
N PRO A 585 -22.20 -18.92 -13.53
CA PRO A 585 -21.00 -18.85 -12.69
C PRO A 585 -20.01 -19.98 -12.98
N ILE A 586 -20.48 -21.22 -13.13
CA ILE A 586 -19.63 -22.39 -13.40
C ILE A 586 -18.96 -22.27 -14.77
N ALA A 587 -19.74 -21.97 -15.81
CA ALA A 587 -19.23 -21.81 -17.16
C ALA A 587 -18.21 -20.65 -17.26
N ALA A 588 -18.50 -19.51 -16.64
CA ALA A 588 -17.61 -18.36 -16.60
C ALA A 588 -16.29 -18.67 -15.85
N ALA A 589 -16.37 -19.27 -14.67
CA ALA A 589 -15.19 -19.68 -13.92
C ALA A 589 -14.34 -20.68 -14.72
N THR A 590 -14.98 -21.68 -15.32
CA THR A 590 -14.31 -22.69 -16.16
C THR A 590 -13.60 -22.05 -17.36
N ALA A 591 -14.22 -21.06 -18.00
CA ALA A 591 -13.60 -20.35 -19.13
C ALA A 591 -12.37 -19.54 -18.69
N VAL A 592 -12.43 -18.87 -17.54
CA VAL A 592 -11.28 -18.10 -17.02
C VAL A 592 -10.16 -19.03 -16.56
N GLU A 593 -10.46 -20.13 -15.86
CA GLU A 593 -9.45 -21.13 -15.49
C GLU A 593 -8.78 -21.76 -16.72
N LEU A 594 -9.57 -22.04 -17.77
CA LEU A 594 -9.03 -22.53 -19.04
C LEU A 594 -8.09 -21.51 -19.68
N LEU A 595 -8.41 -20.22 -19.63
CA LEU A 595 -7.51 -19.16 -20.08
C LEU A 595 -6.20 -19.13 -19.28
N VAL A 596 -6.29 -19.14 -17.94
CA VAL A 596 -5.11 -19.10 -17.07
C VAL A 596 -4.18 -20.26 -17.39
N ALA A 597 -4.73 -21.46 -17.63
CA ALA A 597 -3.98 -22.62 -18.09
C ALA A 597 -3.33 -22.43 -19.46
N VAL A 598 -4.06 -21.91 -20.45
CA VAL A 598 -3.52 -21.63 -21.79
C VAL A 598 -2.37 -20.63 -21.72
N LEU A 599 -2.49 -19.55 -20.94
CA LEU A 599 -1.44 -18.52 -20.83
C LEU A 599 -0.16 -19.04 -20.19
N HIS A 600 -0.26 -20.03 -19.30
CA HIS A 600 0.89 -20.62 -18.61
C HIS A 600 1.40 -21.91 -19.27
N SER A 601 0.81 -22.30 -20.41
CA SER A 601 1.40 -23.33 -21.26
C SER A 601 2.64 -22.78 -21.96
N PRO A 602 3.72 -23.57 -22.08
CA PRO A 602 4.88 -23.20 -22.90
C PRO A 602 4.52 -22.92 -24.37
N GLN A 603 3.46 -23.54 -24.88
CA GLN A 603 2.96 -23.33 -26.25
C GLN A 603 1.92 -22.19 -26.33
N GLY A 604 1.52 -21.61 -25.20
CA GLY A 604 0.51 -20.55 -25.12
C GLY A 604 -0.79 -20.94 -25.83
N LYS A 605 -1.33 -20.02 -26.62
CA LYS A 605 -2.56 -20.22 -27.42
C LYS A 605 -2.47 -21.33 -28.47
N TYR A 606 -1.27 -21.85 -28.78
CA TYR A 606 -1.05 -22.93 -29.74
C TYR A 606 -1.04 -24.33 -29.07
N VAL A 607 -1.31 -24.41 -27.77
CA VAL A 607 -1.28 -25.68 -27.03
C VAL A 607 -2.30 -26.70 -27.56
N GLY A 608 -1.87 -27.94 -27.74
CA GLY A 608 -2.72 -29.08 -28.12
C GLY A 608 -3.55 -29.61 -26.94
N VAL A 609 -4.09 -30.82 -27.09
CA VAL A 609 -4.90 -31.53 -26.06
C VAL A 609 -4.22 -32.79 -25.52
N GLU A 610 -2.92 -32.93 -25.72
CA GLU A 610 -2.17 -34.09 -25.24
C GLU A 610 -2.10 -34.08 -23.72
N LYS A 611 -2.42 -35.22 -23.10
CA LYS A 611 -2.28 -35.39 -21.64
C LYS A 611 -0.79 -35.59 -21.30
N PRO A 612 -0.24 -34.90 -20.29
CA PRO A 612 1.13 -35.13 -19.85
C PRO A 612 1.35 -36.60 -19.46
N SER A 613 2.43 -37.19 -19.96
CA SER A 613 2.79 -38.60 -19.70
C SER A 613 3.39 -38.83 -18.31
N ASP A 614 3.91 -37.77 -17.68
CA ASP A 614 4.64 -37.82 -16.41
C ASP A 614 3.77 -37.56 -15.18
N GLY A 615 2.45 -37.38 -15.36
CA GLY A 615 1.51 -37.10 -14.27
C GLY A 615 1.79 -35.79 -13.53
N SER A 616 2.65 -34.94 -14.10
CA SER A 616 3.11 -33.73 -13.43
C SER A 616 2.16 -32.55 -13.71
N VAL A 617 2.01 -31.77 -12.64
CA VAL A 617 1.71 -30.34 -12.56
C VAL A 617 0.28 -29.80 -12.80
N PRO A 618 -0.18 -28.88 -11.91
CA PRO A 618 -1.21 -27.89 -12.22
C PRO A 618 -1.04 -27.28 -13.61
N MET A 619 -2.14 -27.15 -14.35
CA MET A 619 -2.19 -26.60 -15.72
C MET A 619 -1.55 -27.47 -16.82
N GLY A 620 -1.21 -28.74 -16.51
CA GLY A 620 -0.60 -29.66 -17.49
C GLY A 620 -1.56 -30.21 -18.54
N TYR A 621 -2.85 -30.39 -18.22
CA TYR A 621 -3.86 -30.80 -19.21
C TYR A 621 -4.83 -29.65 -19.50
N ILE A 622 -4.85 -29.21 -20.76
CA ILE A 622 -5.64 -28.06 -21.21
C ILE A 622 -6.70 -28.56 -22.20
N PRO A 623 -7.94 -28.82 -21.75
CA PRO A 623 -8.98 -29.41 -22.59
C PRO A 623 -9.34 -28.48 -23.76
N HIS A 624 -9.85 -29.07 -24.85
CA HIS A 624 -10.45 -28.31 -25.94
C HIS A 624 -11.87 -27.88 -25.54
N GLN A 625 -12.75 -28.83 -25.21
CA GLN A 625 -14.14 -28.57 -24.84
C GLN A 625 -14.50 -29.22 -23.51
N LEU A 626 -15.31 -28.53 -22.72
CA LEU A 626 -15.90 -28.98 -21.47
C LEU A 626 -17.42 -28.81 -21.57
N ARG A 627 -18.15 -29.92 -21.46
CA ARG A 627 -19.62 -29.92 -21.39
C ARG A 627 -20.05 -30.37 -20.01
N GLY A 628 -20.76 -29.52 -19.28
CA GLY A 628 -21.25 -29.85 -17.95
C GLY A 628 -22.76 -29.95 -17.90
N PHE A 629 -23.26 -30.86 -17.05
CA PHE A 629 -24.68 -31.15 -16.87
C PHE A 629 -25.01 -31.10 -15.37
N LEU A 630 -25.80 -30.10 -14.95
CA LEU A 630 -26.14 -29.89 -13.52
C LEU A 630 -27.25 -30.78 -13.00
N ASN A 631 -27.95 -31.49 -13.87
CA ASN A 631 -28.90 -32.52 -13.47
C ASN A 631 -28.18 -33.77 -12.92
N ALA A 632 -27.05 -34.13 -13.53
CA ALA A 632 -26.23 -35.29 -13.18
C ALA A 632 -24.94 -34.94 -12.42
N PHE A 633 -24.61 -33.65 -12.28
CA PHE A 633 -23.34 -33.15 -11.73
C PHE A 633 -22.11 -33.73 -12.45
N GLN A 634 -22.20 -33.88 -13.77
CA GLN A 634 -21.16 -34.48 -14.60
C GLN A 634 -20.52 -33.45 -15.53
N ASN A 635 -19.20 -33.55 -15.71
CA ASN A 635 -18.45 -32.81 -16.74
C ASN A 635 -17.80 -33.80 -17.72
N MET A 636 -17.97 -33.55 -19.01
CA MET A 636 -17.39 -34.30 -20.10
C MET A 636 -16.32 -33.47 -20.79
N VAL A 637 -15.16 -34.07 -21.03
CA VAL A 637 -14.09 -33.46 -21.82
C VAL A 637 -14.18 -34.02 -23.23
N ILE A 638 -14.29 -33.14 -24.23
CA ILE A 638 -14.45 -33.50 -25.64
C ILE A 638 -13.36 -32.78 -26.44
N THR A 639 -12.82 -33.48 -27.43
CA THR A 639 -11.94 -32.90 -28.44
C THR A 639 -12.62 -33.07 -29.79
N GLY A 640 -12.90 -31.95 -30.47
CA GLY A 640 -13.29 -31.94 -31.88
C GLY A 640 -12.14 -31.43 -32.75
N GLU A 641 -11.94 -32.07 -33.89
CA GLU A 641 -10.96 -31.62 -34.89
C GLU A 641 -11.56 -30.50 -35.75
N ALA A 642 -10.70 -29.70 -36.39
CA ALA A 642 -11.14 -28.70 -37.34
C ALA A 642 -11.71 -29.37 -38.58
N PHE A 643 -12.89 -28.93 -38.98
CA PHE A 643 -13.60 -29.47 -40.12
C PHE A 643 -13.32 -28.62 -41.37
N ASP A 644 -12.89 -29.27 -42.45
CA ASP A 644 -12.52 -28.64 -43.73
C ASP A 644 -13.71 -27.94 -44.42
N LYS A 645 -14.93 -28.41 -44.19
CA LYS A 645 -16.17 -27.76 -44.65
C LYS A 645 -16.85 -26.92 -43.56
N CYS A 646 -16.13 -26.50 -42.52
CA CYS A 646 -16.68 -25.63 -41.48
C CYS A 646 -17.07 -24.25 -42.03
N ILE A 647 -18.30 -23.83 -41.78
CA ILE A 647 -18.88 -22.53 -42.15
C ILE A 647 -18.24 -21.29 -41.50
N ALA A 648 -17.28 -21.47 -40.58
CA ALA A 648 -16.65 -20.36 -39.87
C ALA A 648 -15.11 -20.36 -40.00
N CYS A 649 -14.45 -21.50 -39.79
CA CYS A 649 -12.99 -21.56 -39.77
C CYS A 649 -12.36 -22.40 -40.89
N SER A 650 -13.13 -22.85 -41.89
CA SER A 650 -12.54 -23.50 -43.07
C SER A 650 -11.70 -22.51 -43.88
N SER A 651 -10.72 -23.03 -44.63
CA SER A 651 -9.93 -22.21 -45.56
C SER A 651 -10.82 -21.43 -46.53
N LYS A 652 -11.86 -22.05 -47.09
CA LYS A 652 -12.81 -21.41 -48.02
C LYS A 652 -13.47 -20.15 -47.43
N VAL A 653 -13.86 -20.20 -46.16
CA VAL A 653 -14.48 -19.05 -45.46
C VAL A 653 -13.44 -17.99 -45.14
N LEU A 654 -12.26 -18.40 -44.67
CA LEU A 654 -11.16 -17.47 -44.36
C LEU A 654 -10.63 -16.76 -45.61
N ASP A 655 -10.54 -17.46 -46.74
CA ASP A 655 -10.14 -16.90 -48.04
C ASP A 655 -11.17 -15.90 -48.55
N ALA A 656 -12.47 -16.24 -48.45
CA ALA A 656 -13.55 -15.32 -48.81
C ALA A 656 -13.56 -14.06 -47.93
N TYR A 657 -13.32 -14.22 -46.63
CA TYR A 657 -13.21 -13.11 -45.69
C TYR A 657 -11.99 -12.23 -45.98
N ALA A 658 -10.84 -12.83 -46.29
CA ALA A 658 -9.62 -12.11 -46.65
C ALA A 658 -9.75 -11.35 -47.98
N ALA A 659 -10.53 -11.87 -48.93
CA ALA A 659 -10.80 -11.22 -50.20
C ALA A 659 -11.72 -10.00 -50.03
N ASN A 660 -12.86 -10.17 -49.34
CA ASN A 660 -13.82 -9.10 -49.09
C ASN A 660 -14.76 -9.46 -47.91
N GLY A 661 -14.37 -9.08 -46.69
CA GLY A 661 -15.12 -9.40 -45.47
C GLY A 661 -16.55 -8.84 -45.45
N LEU A 662 -16.77 -7.65 -46.02
CA LEU A 662 -18.10 -7.04 -46.09
C LEU A 662 -19.03 -7.82 -47.03
N GLU A 663 -18.54 -8.21 -48.20
CA GLU A 663 -19.32 -9.02 -49.15
C GLU A 663 -19.64 -10.40 -48.58
N LEU A 664 -18.69 -11.04 -47.89
CA LEU A 664 -18.95 -12.30 -47.19
C LEU A 664 -20.06 -12.14 -46.17
N LEU A 665 -19.98 -11.08 -45.34
CA LEU A 665 -20.97 -10.79 -44.31
C LEU A 665 -22.36 -10.53 -44.92
N GLU A 666 -22.43 -9.70 -45.95
CA GLU A 666 -23.69 -9.37 -46.63
C GLU A 666 -24.37 -10.63 -47.18
N LYS A 667 -23.61 -11.48 -47.88
CA LYS A 667 -24.13 -12.74 -48.42
C LYS A 667 -24.56 -13.71 -47.33
N ALA A 668 -23.78 -13.82 -46.24
CA ALA A 668 -24.11 -14.67 -45.10
C ALA A 668 -25.35 -14.19 -44.31
N CYS A 669 -25.56 -12.88 -44.23
CA CYS A 669 -26.76 -12.30 -43.63
C CYS A 669 -28.00 -12.48 -44.52
N ASN A 670 -27.86 -12.31 -45.84
CA ASN A 670 -28.98 -12.34 -46.78
C ASN A 670 -29.38 -13.75 -47.24
N SER A 671 -28.52 -14.76 -47.09
CA SER A 671 -28.80 -16.14 -47.48
C SER A 671 -28.34 -17.14 -46.42
N THR A 672 -29.27 -17.96 -45.93
CA THR A 672 -29.00 -19.05 -44.98
C THR A 672 -28.26 -20.24 -45.61
N ALA A 673 -28.35 -20.38 -46.94
CA ALA A 673 -27.70 -21.45 -47.70
C ALA A 673 -26.28 -21.10 -48.16
N TYR A 674 -25.96 -19.81 -48.28
CA TYR A 674 -24.70 -19.34 -48.87
C TYR A 674 -23.45 -19.92 -48.19
N LEU A 675 -23.43 -19.99 -46.85
CA LEU A 675 -22.29 -20.56 -46.12
C LEU A 675 -22.13 -22.07 -46.35
N GLU A 676 -23.24 -22.80 -46.49
CA GLU A 676 -23.21 -24.24 -46.80
C GLU A 676 -22.72 -24.48 -48.23
N GLU A 677 -23.15 -23.64 -49.18
CA GLU A 677 -22.71 -23.66 -50.58
C GLU A 677 -21.22 -23.31 -50.71
N LEU A 678 -20.78 -22.24 -50.05
CA LEU A 678 -19.38 -21.79 -50.05
C LEU A 678 -18.45 -22.90 -49.54
N THR A 679 -18.86 -23.61 -48.49
CA THR A 679 -18.05 -24.66 -47.87
C THR A 679 -18.16 -26.01 -48.56
N GLY A 680 -19.23 -26.25 -49.34
CA GLY A 680 -19.58 -27.57 -49.87
C GLY A 680 -20.21 -28.48 -48.83
N LEU A 681 -20.72 -27.91 -47.73
CA LEU A 681 -21.47 -28.65 -46.71
C LEU A 681 -22.80 -29.17 -47.26
N ASN A 682 -23.45 -28.39 -48.12
CA ASN A 682 -24.68 -28.78 -48.80
C ASN A 682 -24.53 -30.09 -49.62
N GLN A 683 -23.39 -30.26 -50.30
CA GLN A 683 -23.07 -31.48 -51.06
C GLN A 683 -22.90 -32.67 -50.11
N LEU A 684 -22.23 -32.49 -48.98
CA LEU A 684 -22.06 -33.53 -47.97
C LEU A 684 -23.42 -33.97 -47.39
N THR A 685 -24.30 -33.00 -47.08
CA THR A 685 -25.64 -33.30 -46.57
C THR A 685 -26.46 -34.05 -47.61
N ALA A 686 -26.44 -33.63 -48.87
CA ALA A 686 -27.15 -34.33 -49.96
C ALA A 686 -26.60 -35.76 -50.19
N GLU A 687 -25.29 -35.95 -50.13
CA GLU A 687 -24.65 -37.28 -50.20
C GLU A 687 -25.09 -38.16 -49.02
N ALA A 688 -25.12 -37.62 -47.81
CA ALA A 688 -25.58 -38.34 -46.62
C ALA A 688 -27.07 -38.72 -46.72
N ASP A 689 -27.93 -37.78 -47.15
CA ASP A 689 -29.36 -38.03 -47.33
C ASP A 689 -29.62 -39.11 -48.40
N SER A 690 -28.83 -39.14 -49.48
CA SER A 690 -28.93 -40.18 -50.51
C SER A 690 -28.53 -41.57 -50.00
N LEU A 691 -27.52 -41.66 -49.13
CA LEU A 691 -27.08 -42.91 -48.52
C LEU A 691 -28.06 -43.45 -47.49
N VAL A 692 -28.79 -42.57 -46.78
CA VAL A 692 -29.87 -42.97 -45.86
C VAL A 692 -31.04 -43.54 -46.65
N PHE A 693 -31.40 -42.93 -47.77
CA PHE A 693 -32.45 -43.43 -48.66
C PHE A 693 -32.10 -44.82 -49.24
N ASP A 694 -30.85 -45.02 -49.67
CA ASP A 694 -30.38 -46.33 -50.18
C ASP A 694 -30.36 -47.43 -49.09
N LEU A 695 -30.19 -47.07 -47.82
CA LEU A 695 -30.23 -48.03 -46.70
C LEU A 695 -31.67 -48.42 -46.33
N GLU A 696 -32.61 -47.45 -46.33
CA GLU A 696 -34.03 -47.71 -46.08
C GLU A 696 -34.68 -48.54 -47.20
N ASP A 697 -34.27 -48.35 -48.46
CA ASP A 697 -34.71 -49.18 -49.60
C ASP A 697 -34.07 -50.60 -49.61
N SER A 698 -33.00 -50.83 -48.83
CA SER A 698 -32.33 -52.14 -48.76
C SER A 698 -32.89 -53.11 -47.71
N ASP A 699 -33.71 -52.60 -46.78
CA ASP A 699 -34.30 -53.39 -45.68
C ASP A 699 -35.67 -54.03 -46.03
N GLU A 700 -36.21 -53.80 -47.24
CA GLU A 700 -37.47 -54.45 -47.69
C GLU A 700 -37.29 -55.82 -48.36
N ASP A 701 -36.07 -56.34 -48.53
CA ASP A 701 -35.80 -57.60 -49.29
C ASP A 701 -35.09 -58.71 -48.47
N SER A 702 -35.37 -58.85 -47.16
CA SER A 702 -34.87 -60.00 -46.36
C SER A 702 -35.93 -60.81 -45.59
N ASP A 703 -37.14 -60.93 -46.15
CA ASP A 703 -38.06 -62.04 -45.86
C ASP A 703 -38.11 -63.00 -47.07
N MET A 704 -37.20 -63.99 -47.13
CA MET A 704 -37.47 -65.34 -47.65
C MET A 704 -36.24 -66.28 -47.60
N ILE A 705 -36.23 -67.18 -46.61
CA ILE A 705 -35.90 -68.63 -46.61
C ILE A 705 -35.34 -69.07 -45.25
#